data_AF-A0AAW5RVX4-F1
#
_entry.id   AF-A0AAW5RVX4-F1
#
_cell.length_a   1.000
_cell.length_b   1.000
_cell.length_c   1.000
_cell.angle_alpha   90.00
_cell.angle_beta   90.00
_cell.angle_gamma   90.00
#
_symmetry.space_group_name_H-M   'P 1'
#
loop_
_entity.id
_entity.type
_entity.pdbx_description
1 polymer ?
#
loop_
_entity_poly.entity_id
_entity_poly.type
_entity_poly.pdbx_seq_one_letter_code
_entity_poly.pdbx_strand_id
1 'polypeptide(L)'
;MNTNNSYLNLKINKLDFKITKAIIKESLDQIFLCECEGFYENINNDIFSDDNIEFNPNMLIDKEASLIIKNPYENKKIDFSTNIDMIYRGIISYVDYLGVNQGSASNIVKENFKQLNHKHFFKFNLHSPLIRLDFNKANRIYTHTNIIEVIKQTLAYYNTKLNKNIDFSNIHHIYETKELISQYNESDLEFITRLAHNHGIYFYEDKDNIYFYDFYTHKGKIKDIVFNPNINNHLNETCIYALNKEKQIQTNAFTHSSNNSKQPLSLYSLSTKAQNANTHYNEHSYESEYSFTQNINLKQSPTLKEKRNTMLNNILKAKSNIYHLSLNESIKINIQEETTKEYTIIAKEQILIDDAILANTINTNDNLNIKDLNLSKSYTNNLTLTPSFLTFTPSFKSKPKPPINTMGIVIGEDSNIENQRNTIYTDEYGRVKVRINLYANQEELDNKTNMYHHSPFLRVASPIASNHSGFYHTPRIGDEVIISFLDDDIDKPFISGSLYNGVNDPLVSLPHHDHKTSISSKTIGVYEQGYNELTLSNLKDKEQIYLKAERDYDELVQHNFTQRILNDKDSMVDGIYNERIKKVHTQTIDLAKNVNVGAEYLINVGLSKDTIVGLSNTLNVGVDNKLRVAKNSSEYIGENKDTEICANKNTIIHKDETRNVKGNKKEIIEGYYNINTSNKIQVLSEKEIDCKSKDNILFTSNESMGFESDKNTSMVANNITTYAKTAHYLKADSEATIQVGETLINAKPDCVIIKAGGVEVVIDSKGLVVKGGEIKAE
;
A
#
# COMPACT_ATOMS: atom_id res chain seq x y z
N MET A 1 -6.07 -78.69 33.08
CA MET A 1 -5.71 -77.27 32.84
C MET A 1 -7.01 -76.50 32.71
N ASN A 2 -7.19 -75.41 33.46
CA ASN A 2 -8.33 -74.51 33.25
C ASN A 2 -8.08 -73.71 31.96
N THR A 3 -8.34 -74.34 30.81
CA THR A 3 -8.05 -73.83 29.46
C THR A 3 -8.97 -72.71 28.98
N ASN A 4 -9.80 -72.13 29.87
CA ASN A 4 -10.86 -71.19 29.48
C ASN A 4 -10.59 -69.71 29.81
N ASN A 5 -9.52 -69.37 30.53
CA ASN A 5 -9.21 -67.97 30.83
C ASN A 5 -8.11 -67.46 29.90
N SER A 6 -8.49 -66.63 28.93
CA SER A 6 -7.52 -65.86 28.15
C SER A 6 -6.88 -64.78 29.03
N TYR A 7 -5.59 -64.51 28.80
CA TYR A 7 -4.93 -63.37 29.42
C TYR A 7 -5.09 -62.07 28.60
N LEU A 8 -5.74 -62.14 27.43
CA LEU A 8 -6.05 -61.01 26.57
C LEU A 8 -7.57 -60.88 26.40
N ASN A 9 -8.13 -59.75 26.81
CA ASN A 9 -9.55 -59.47 26.60
C ASN A 9 -9.71 -58.06 26.04
N LEU A 10 -10.43 -57.94 24.93
CA LEU A 10 -10.82 -56.65 24.36
C LEU A 10 -12.30 -56.42 24.64
N LYS A 11 -12.59 -55.43 25.49
CA LYS A 11 -13.96 -55.02 25.74
C LYS A 11 -14.31 -53.84 24.85
N ILE A 12 -15.32 -53.99 23.98
CA ILE A 12 -15.87 -52.93 23.12
C ILE A 12 -17.30 -52.67 23.60
N ASN A 13 -17.56 -51.50 24.18
CA ASN A 13 -18.83 -51.22 24.88
C ASN A 13 -19.22 -52.30 25.92
N LYS A 14 -20.24 -53.11 25.62
CA LYS A 14 -20.76 -54.21 26.47
C LYS A 14 -20.31 -55.59 25.99
N LEU A 15 -19.61 -55.67 24.86
CA LEU A 15 -19.18 -56.92 24.24
C LEU A 15 -17.75 -57.24 24.66
N ASP A 16 -17.52 -58.48 25.09
CA ASP A 16 -16.22 -58.99 25.49
C ASP A 16 -15.67 -59.95 24.43
N PHE A 17 -14.57 -59.55 23.77
CA PHE A 17 -13.88 -60.33 22.76
C PHE A 17 -12.65 -61.00 23.34
N LYS A 18 -12.52 -62.31 23.12
CA LYS A 18 -11.30 -63.05 23.48
C LYS A 18 -10.26 -62.84 22.39
N ILE A 19 -9.10 -62.32 22.76
CA ILE A 19 -8.05 -61.95 21.80
C ILE A 19 -7.03 -63.09 21.71
N THR A 20 -6.74 -63.53 20.49
CA THR A 20 -5.73 -64.56 20.20
C THR A 20 -4.38 -63.93 19.89
N LYS A 21 -4.36 -62.72 19.33
CA LYS A 21 -3.13 -62.00 19.01
C LYS A 21 -3.30 -60.50 19.21
N ALA A 22 -2.32 -59.84 19.82
CA ALA A 22 -2.26 -58.39 19.90
C ALA A 22 -0.84 -57.90 19.61
N ILE A 23 -0.73 -56.93 18.69
CA ILE A 23 0.50 -56.20 18.39
C ILE A 23 0.28 -54.76 18.83
N ILE A 24 0.95 -54.34 19.89
CA ILE A 24 0.79 -53.00 20.48
C ILE A 24 2.02 -52.17 20.14
N LYS A 25 1.81 -51.02 19.52
CA LYS A 25 2.83 -50.04 19.16
C LYS A 25 2.58 -48.74 19.92
N GLU A 26 3.54 -48.35 20.75
CA GLU A 26 3.56 -47.13 21.54
C GLU A 26 4.85 -46.36 21.26
N SER A 27 4.77 -45.04 21.09
CA SER A 27 5.93 -44.18 20.89
C SER A 27 5.66 -42.77 21.41
N LEU A 28 6.71 -42.06 21.84
CA LEU A 28 6.61 -40.63 22.10
C LEU A 28 6.53 -39.79 20.81
N ASP A 29 6.74 -40.40 19.64
CA ASP A 29 6.70 -39.72 18.34
C ASP A 29 5.40 -39.98 17.54
N GLN A 30 4.62 -41.00 17.93
CA GLN A 30 3.42 -41.44 17.24
C GLN A 30 2.34 -41.86 18.23
N ILE A 31 1.08 -41.63 17.87
CA ILE A 31 -0.05 -42.06 18.69
C ILE A 31 -0.13 -43.59 18.79
N PHE A 32 -0.71 -44.08 19.88
CA PHE A 32 -0.86 -45.51 20.16
C PHE A 32 -1.75 -46.23 19.13
N LEU A 33 -1.34 -47.45 18.79
CA LEU A 33 -2.06 -48.41 17.93
C LEU A 33 -1.89 -49.84 18.49
N CYS A 34 -3.00 -50.58 18.68
CA CYS A 34 -3.02 -52.04 18.77
C CYS A 34 -3.71 -52.63 17.56
N GLU A 35 -3.01 -53.51 16.86
CA GLU A 35 -3.60 -54.45 15.92
C GLU A 35 -3.95 -55.71 16.69
N CYS A 36 -5.23 -56.03 16.81
CA CYS A 36 -5.68 -57.12 17.66
C CYS A 36 -6.56 -58.10 16.84
N GLU A 37 -6.34 -59.41 16.98
CA GLU A 37 -7.12 -60.48 16.34
C GLU A 37 -7.76 -61.33 17.43
N GLY A 38 -9.02 -61.72 17.26
CA GLY A 38 -9.74 -62.46 18.29
C GLY A 38 -11.12 -62.94 17.84
N PHE A 39 -11.91 -63.42 18.78
CA PHE A 39 -13.26 -63.90 18.51
C PHE A 39 -14.28 -63.53 19.59
N TYR A 40 -15.53 -63.47 19.15
CA TYR A 40 -16.73 -63.33 20.00
C TYR A 40 -17.54 -64.61 19.96
N GLU A 41 -18.01 -65.08 21.12
CA GLU A 41 -18.86 -66.26 21.24
C GLU A 41 -20.34 -65.82 21.25
N ASN A 42 -21.11 -66.26 20.26
CA ASN A 42 -22.55 -65.98 20.16
C ASN A 42 -23.34 -67.28 19.91
N ILE A 43 -24.59 -67.35 20.34
CA ILE A 43 -25.47 -68.50 20.10
C ILE A 43 -25.88 -68.57 18.62
N ASN A 44 -26.02 -67.41 17.95
CA ASN A 44 -26.50 -67.34 16.57
C ASN A 44 -25.36 -67.51 15.55
N ASN A 45 -25.59 -68.31 14.50
CA ASN A 45 -24.62 -68.56 13.43
C ASN A 45 -24.47 -67.38 12.46
N ASP A 46 -25.56 -66.65 12.23
CA ASP A 46 -25.55 -65.44 11.42
C ASP A 46 -25.67 -64.23 12.34
N ILE A 47 -24.56 -63.52 12.53
CA ILE A 47 -24.47 -62.30 13.32
C ILE A 47 -24.78 -61.03 12.52
N PHE A 48 -25.10 -61.16 11.23
CA PHE A 48 -25.43 -60.04 10.34
C PHE A 48 -26.92 -59.95 9.98
N SER A 49 -27.73 -60.94 10.38
CA SER A 49 -29.17 -60.92 10.17
C SER A 49 -29.85 -59.76 10.91
N ASP A 50 -30.81 -59.09 10.27
CA ASP A 50 -31.57 -57.96 10.86
C ASP A 50 -32.30 -58.30 12.17
N ASP A 51 -32.55 -59.59 12.43
CA ASP A 51 -33.17 -60.08 13.67
C ASP A 51 -32.21 -60.09 14.89
N ASN A 52 -30.89 -59.94 14.67
CA ASN A 52 -29.87 -59.88 15.71
C ASN A 52 -29.59 -58.44 16.16
N ILE A 53 -30.47 -57.92 17.01
CA ILE A 53 -30.42 -56.54 17.54
C ILE A 53 -29.12 -56.26 18.34
N GLU A 54 -28.41 -57.30 18.82
CA GLU A 54 -27.26 -57.15 19.72
C GLU A 54 -25.89 -56.99 19.02
N PHE A 55 -25.76 -57.31 17.73
CA PHE A 55 -24.46 -57.28 17.05
C PHE A 55 -24.55 -56.76 15.61
N ASN A 56 -23.96 -55.59 15.36
CA ASN A 56 -23.71 -55.08 14.01
C ASN A 56 -22.27 -54.55 13.97
N PRO A 57 -21.41 -55.01 13.05
CA PRO A 57 -20.01 -54.56 12.98
C PRO A 57 -19.88 -53.03 12.84
N ASN A 58 -20.84 -52.35 12.19
CA ASN A 58 -20.88 -50.88 12.12
C ASN A 58 -21.05 -50.23 13.50
N MET A 59 -21.60 -50.95 14.48
CA MET A 59 -21.71 -50.49 15.86
C MET A 59 -20.41 -50.64 16.66
N LEU A 60 -19.37 -51.28 16.11
CA LEU A 60 -18.07 -51.43 16.77
C LEU A 60 -17.10 -50.30 16.41
N ILE A 61 -17.20 -49.74 15.20
CA ILE A 61 -16.36 -48.61 14.75
C ILE A 61 -16.65 -47.34 15.57
N ASP A 62 -15.60 -46.56 15.84
CA ASP A 62 -15.63 -45.32 16.62
C ASP A 62 -16.16 -45.48 18.05
N LYS A 63 -16.15 -46.71 18.58
CA LYS A 63 -16.52 -47.00 19.96
C LYS A 63 -15.32 -47.13 20.86
N GLU A 64 -15.53 -46.76 22.11
CA GLU A 64 -14.55 -46.97 23.15
C GLU A 64 -14.30 -48.46 23.35
N ALA A 65 -13.02 -48.78 23.45
CA ALA A 65 -12.59 -50.12 23.70
C ALA A 65 -11.42 -50.13 24.68
N SER A 66 -11.42 -51.17 25.52
CA SER A 66 -10.40 -51.40 26.53
C SER A 66 -9.78 -52.78 26.29
N LEU A 67 -8.52 -52.81 25.87
CA LEU A 67 -7.72 -54.02 25.86
C LEU A 67 -7.12 -54.22 27.25
N ILE A 68 -7.44 -55.35 27.88
CA ILE A 68 -6.97 -55.76 29.20
C ILE A 68 -6.01 -56.91 29.00
N ILE A 69 -4.76 -56.69 29.42
CA ILE A 69 -3.70 -57.67 29.40
C ILE A 69 -3.45 -58.09 30.85
N LYS A 70 -3.82 -59.32 31.15
CA LYS A 70 -3.46 -59.98 32.42
C LYS A 70 -2.09 -60.60 32.28
N ASN A 71 -1.52 -61.01 33.41
CA ASN A 71 -0.22 -61.68 33.43
C ASN A 71 -0.17 -62.86 32.43
N PRO A 72 0.68 -62.77 31.38
CA PRO A 72 0.75 -63.80 30.34
C PRO A 72 1.41 -65.10 30.82
N TYR A 73 1.99 -65.10 32.04
CA TYR A 73 2.70 -66.23 32.61
C TYR A 73 1.85 -66.93 33.68
N GLU A 74 1.39 -68.15 33.39
CA GLU A 74 0.56 -68.96 34.31
C GLU A 74 1.37 -69.71 35.40
N ASN A 75 2.71 -69.72 35.31
CA ASN A 75 3.56 -70.65 36.05
C ASN A 75 4.24 -70.02 37.28
N LYS A 76 4.08 -70.66 38.45
CA LYS A 76 4.64 -70.27 39.78
C LYS A 76 6.18 -70.22 39.89
N LYS A 77 6.93 -70.39 38.79
CA LYS A 77 8.41 -70.40 38.80
C LYS A 77 9.04 -69.02 38.57
N ILE A 78 8.33 -68.14 37.86
CA ILE A 78 8.73 -66.74 37.69
C ILE A 78 7.90 -65.95 38.71
N ASP A 79 8.54 -65.53 39.80
CA ASP A 79 7.85 -64.78 40.87
C ASP A 79 7.60 -63.34 40.40
N PHE A 80 6.36 -63.03 40.04
CA PHE A 80 5.92 -61.67 39.79
C PHE A 80 5.50 -61.08 41.14
N SER A 81 6.37 -60.27 41.74
CA SER A 81 6.06 -59.54 42.99
C SER A 81 4.82 -58.65 42.88
N THR A 82 4.32 -58.39 41.66
CA THR A 82 3.11 -57.63 41.39
C THR A 82 2.32 -58.24 40.22
N ASN A 83 1.10 -58.68 40.48
CA ASN A 83 0.16 -59.14 39.45
C ASN A 83 -0.66 -57.92 38.99
N ILE A 84 -0.18 -57.19 37.98
CA ILE A 84 -0.76 -55.91 37.52
C ILE A 84 -1.43 -56.13 36.17
N ASP A 85 -2.73 -55.79 36.08
CA ASP A 85 -3.44 -55.77 34.80
C ASP A 85 -3.06 -54.49 34.03
N MET A 86 -2.55 -54.65 32.80
CA MET A 86 -2.28 -53.53 31.89
C MET A 86 -3.53 -53.23 31.07
N ILE A 87 -3.98 -51.97 31.08
CA ILE A 87 -5.22 -51.54 30.42
C ILE A 87 -4.89 -50.49 29.38
N TYR A 88 -5.24 -50.77 28.13
CA TYR A 88 -5.15 -49.84 27.01
C TYR A 88 -6.54 -49.38 26.63
N ARG A 89 -6.79 -48.07 26.77
CA ARG A 89 -8.06 -47.44 26.40
C ARG A 89 -7.89 -46.62 25.14
N GLY A 90 -8.77 -46.87 24.19
CA GLY A 90 -8.79 -46.20 22.92
C GLY A 90 -10.11 -46.41 22.20
N ILE A 91 -10.06 -46.32 20.88
CA ILE A 91 -11.22 -46.47 20.02
C ILE A 91 -10.95 -47.45 18.90
N ILE A 92 -12.00 -48.12 18.44
CA ILE A 92 -11.89 -49.01 17.29
C ILE A 92 -11.97 -48.19 16.00
N SER A 93 -10.85 -48.09 15.30
CA SER A 93 -10.74 -47.35 14.03
C SER A 93 -10.95 -48.25 12.80
N TYR A 94 -10.80 -49.56 12.98
CA TYR A 94 -10.92 -50.55 11.91
C TYR A 94 -11.45 -51.86 12.48
N VAL A 95 -12.33 -52.51 11.73
CA VAL A 95 -12.91 -53.83 12.02
C VAL A 95 -12.92 -54.63 10.73
N ASP A 96 -12.43 -55.86 10.78
CA ASP A 96 -12.52 -56.83 9.70
C ASP A 96 -13.09 -58.14 10.24
N TYR A 97 -14.03 -58.74 9.53
CA TYR A 97 -14.67 -59.99 9.91
C TYR A 97 -14.06 -61.15 9.14
N LEU A 98 -13.43 -62.06 9.86
CA LEU A 98 -12.62 -63.15 9.28
C LEU A 98 -13.42 -64.44 9.06
N GLY A 99 -14.65 -64.53 9.58
CA GLY A 99 -15.52 -65.70 9.43
C GLY A 99 -16.01 -66.31 10.75
N VAL A 100 -16.77 -67.41 10.66
CA VAL A 100 -17.30 -68.15 11.81
C VAL A 100 -16.75 -69.57 11.81
N ASN A 101 -16.43 -70.09 13.01
CA ASN A 101 -16.14 -71.50 13.22
C ASN A 101 -17.25 -72.14 14.08
N GLN A 102 -17.76 -73.28 13.62
CA GLN A 102 -18.73 -74.11 14.35
C GLN A 102 -17.97 -75.10 15.24
N GLY A 103 -18.23 -75.10 16.54
CA GLY A 103 -17.73 -76.15 17.42
C GLY A 103 -18.32 -77.51 17.00
N SER A 104 -17.48 -78.51 16.72
CA SER A 104 -17.95 -79.85 16.34
C SER A 104 -18.71 -80.49 17.51
N ALA A 105 -20.00 -80.80 17.30
CA ALA A 105 -20.89 -81.39 18.28
C ALA A 105 -20.69 -82.91 18.50
N SER A 106 -19.45 -83.40 18.50
CA SER A 106 -19.16 -84.82 18.68
C SER A 106 -18.24 -85.06 19.88
N ASN A 107 -18.79 -84.89 21.10
CA ASN A 107 -18.40 -85.64 22.30
C ASN A 107 -19.50 -85.57 23.38
N ILE A 108 -20.55 -86.38 23.13
CA ILE A 108 -21.41 -87.18 24.03
C ILE A 108 -21.93 -86.57 25.37
N VAL A 109 -23.25 -86.36 25.37
CA VAL A 109 -24.29 -86.73 26.37
C VAL A 109 -23.92 -86.69 27.87
N LYS A 110 -24.44 -85.67 28.57
CA LYS A 110 -25.39 -85.84 29.69
C LYS A 110 -26.01 -84.49 30.07
N GLU A 111 -27.34 -84.53 30.18
CA GLU A 111 -28.29 -83.54 30.72
C GLU A 111 -27.71 -82.23 31.28
N ASN A 112 -27.70 -81.22 30.41
CA ASN A 112 -28.25 -79.87 30.62
C ASN A 112 -27.86 -79.05 29.38
N PHE A 113 -28.85 -78.48 28.70
CA PHE A 113 -28.72 -77.74 27.44
C PHE A 113 -27.50 -76.81 27.40
N LYS A 114 -26.40 -77.24 26.76
CA LYS A 114 -25.36 -76.32 26.28
C LYS A 114 -25.75 -75.93 24.86
N GLN A 115 -26.31 -74.73 24.71
CA GLN A 115 -26.47 -74.07 23.43
C GLN A 115 -25.13 -74.09 22.67
N LEU A 116 -25.17 -74.39 21.38
CA LEU A 116 -24.00 -74.33 20.50
C LEU A 116 -23.59 -72.86 20.37
N ASN A 117 -22.42 -72.52 20.92
CA ASN A 117 -21.83 -71.19 20.74
C ASN A 117 -20.96 -71.20 19.48
N HIS A 118 -21.32 -70.35 18.52
CA HIS A 118 -20.56 -70.02 17.33
C HIS A 118 -19.45 -69.03 17.69
N LYS A 119 -18.24 -69.24 17.14
CA LYS A 119 -17.11 -68.33 17.33
C LYS A 119 -16.91 -67.49 16.09
N HIS A 120 -17.12 -66.19 16.21
CA HIS A 120 -16.99 -65.20 15.14
C HIS A 120 -15.64 -64.51 15.26
N PHE A 121 -14.80 -64.62 14.24
CA PHE A 121 -13.43 -64.09 14.25
C PHE A 121 -13.36 -62.71 13.64
N PHE A 122 -12.53 -61.86 14.24
CA PHE A 122 -12.36 -60.47 13.86
C PHE A 122 -10.91 -60.02 13.97
N LYS A 123 -10.58 -59.00 13.18
CA LYS A 123 -9.39 -58.18 13.35
C LYS A 123 -9.80 -56.74 13.63
N PHE A 124 -9.10 -56.10 14.56
CA PHE A 124 -9.39 -54.76 15.07
C PHE A 124 -8.14 -53.89 15.04
N ASN A 125 -8.31 -52.59 14.76
CA ASN A 125 -7.31 -51.58 15.13
C ASN A 125 -7.85 -50.70 16.25
N LEU A 126 -7.30 -50.90 17.45
CA LEU A 126 -7.55 -50.06 18.62
C LEU A 126 -6.53 -48.91 18.60
N HIS A 127 -6.99 -47.68 18.39
CA HIS A 127 -6.14 -46.48 18.31
C HIS A 127 -6.37 -45.55 19.50
N SER A 128 -5.42 -44.64 19.72
CA SER A 128 -5.66 -43.44 20.55
C SER A 128 -6.93 -42.70 20.10
N PRO A 129 -7.75 -42.16 21.01
CA PRO A 129 -8.88 -41.30 20.65
C PRO A 129 -8.47 -40.09 19.77
N LEU A 130 -7.20 -39.68 19.82
CA LEU A 130 -6.64 -38.62 18.98
C LEU A 130 -6.72 -38.91 17.48
N ILE A 131 -6.83 -40.19 17.06
CA ILE A 131 -6.97 -40.53 15.64
C ILE A 131 -8.22 -39.90 15.00
N ARG A 132 -9.24 -39.55 15.80
CA ARG A 132 -10.43 -38.83 15.29
C ARG A 132 -10.08 -37.50 14.63
N LEU A 133 -9.02 -36.85 15.11
CA LEU A 133 -8.52 -35.59 14.59
C LEU A 133 -7.75 -35.78 13.28
N ASP A 134 -7.46 -37.01 12.88
CA ASP A 134 -6.78 -37.32 11.62
C ASP A 134 -7.73 -37.45 10.44
N PHE A 135 -9.00 -37.76 10.71
CA PHE A 135 -10.04 -37.94 9.67
C PHE A 135 -10.64 -36.63 9.16
N ASN A 136 -10.15 -35.49 9.62
CA ASN A 136 -10.59 -34.19 9.12
C ASN A 136 -9.49 -33.51 8.31
N LYS A 137 -9.87 -32.44 7.63
CA LYS A 137 -8.96 -31.46 7.07
C LYS A 137 -9.54 -30.09 7.35
N ALA A 138 -8.69 -29.17 7.79
CA ALA A 138 -9.14 -27.83 8.11
C ALA A 138 -8.20 -26.77 7.53
N ASN A 139 -8.78 -25.62 7.24
CA ASN A 139 -8.05 -24.40 6.93
C ASN A 139 -8.41 -23.39 8.00
N ARG A 140 -7.47 -23.08 8.89
CA ARG A 140 -7.68 -22.12 9.99
C ARG A 140 -6.50 -21.17 10.10
N ILE A 141 -6.78 -19.99 10.57
CA ILE A 141 -5.82 -18.92 10.76
C ILE A 141 -5.97 -18.37 12.18
N TYR A 142 -4.82 -18.21 12.83
CA TYR A 142 -4.72 -17.66 14.18
C TYR A 142 -3.74 -16.50 14.16
N THR A 143 -4.17 -15.36 14.70
CA THR A 143 -3.38 -14.14 14.71
C THR A 143 -3.08 -13.70 16.13
N HIS A 144 -1.87 -13.18 16.38
CA HIS A 144 -1.46 -12.63 17.68
C HIS A 144 -1.65 -13.62 18.86
N THR A 145 -1.33 -14.89 18.65
CA THR A 145 -1.41 -15.94 19.68
C THR A 145 -0.17 -16.84 19.67
N ASN A 146 0.01 -17.68 20.69
CA ASN A 146 1.12 -18.62 20.76
C ASN A 146 0.67 -20.06 20.41
N ILE A 147 1.65 -20.91 20.11
CA ILE A 147 1.40 -22.29 19.65
C ILE A 147 0.67 -23.17 20.67
N ILE A 148 0.86 -22.94 21.98
CA ILE A 148 0.23 -23.74 23.04
C ILE A 148 -1.27 -23.43 23.10
N GLU A 149 -1.64 -22.15 23.04
CA GLU A 149 -3.03 -21.73 23.02
C GLU A 149 -3.76 -22.22 21.77
N VAL A 150 -3.08 -22.25 20.61
CA VAL A 150 -3.64 -22.85 19.39
C VAL A 150 -3.88 -24.36 19.55
N ILE A 151 -2.95 -25.10 20.14
CA ILE A 151 -3.13 -26.54 20.42
C ILE A 151 -4.30 -26.76 21.38
N LYS A 152 -4.39 -25.99 22.47
CA LYS A 152 -5.50 -26.06 23.43
C LYS A 152 -6.84 -25.76 22.76
N GLN A 153 -6.91 -24.70 21.96
CA GLN A 153 -8.14 -24.32 21.26
C GLN A 153 -8.59 -25.40 20.28
N THR A 154 -7.65 -26.00 19.55
CA THR A 154 -7.94 -27.09 18.61
C THR A 154 -8.46 -28.33 19.34
N LEU A 155 -7.82 -28.72 20.45
CA LEU A 155 -8.24 -29.88 21.25
C LEU A 155 -9.56 -29.65 22.00
N ALA A 156 -9.85 -28.41 22.42
CA ALA A 156 -11.07 -28.08 23.16
C ALA A 156 -12.34 -28.43 22.38
N TYR A 157 -12.32 -28.36 21.05
CA TYR A 157 -13.42 -28.79 20.18
C TYR A 157 -13.75 -30.29 20.31
N TYR A 158 -12.78 -31.10 20.75
CA TYR A 158 -12.88 -32.55 20.85
C TYR A 158 -12.95 -33.07 22.29
N ASN A 159 -12.96 -32.22 23.32
CA ASN A 159 -12.91 -32.63 24.72
C ASN A 159 -13.95 -33.71 25.09
N THR A 160 -15.18 -33.60 24.57
CA THR A 160 -16.27 -34.58 24.81
C THR A 160 -16.13 -35.87 24.01
N LYS A 161 -15.30 -35.88 22.96
CA LYS A 161 -15.05 -37.05 22.11
C LYS A 161 -13.80 -37.80 22.51
N LEU A 162 -12.78 -37.12 23.06
CA LEU A 162 -11.50 -37.76 23.42
C LEU A 162 -11.63 -38.68 24.64
N ASN A 163 -12.52 -38.36 25.58
CA ASN A 163 -12.75 -39.13 26.81
C ASN A 163 -11.47 -39.44 27.61
N LYS A 164 -10.48 -38.55 27.51
CA LYS A 164 -9.25 -38.50 28.29
C LYS A 164 -9.00 -37.07 28.75
N ASN A 165 -8.39 -36.89 29.92
CA ASN A 165 -8.00 -35.54 30.36
C ASN A 165 -6.73 -35.12 29.62
N ILE A 166 -6.64 -33.84 29.26
CA ILE A 166 -5.46 -33.29 28.59
C ILE A 166 -4.65 -32.51 29.61
N ASP A 167 -3.38 -32.88 29.79
CA ASP A 167 -2.48 -32.30 30.77
C ASP A 167 -1.32 -31.55 30.11
N PHE A 168 -1.29 -30.23 30.33
CA PHE A 168 -0.23 -29.32 29.89
C PHE A 168 0.69 -28.89 31.05
N SER A 169 0.57 -29.47 32.25
CA SER A 169 1.34 -29.08 33.44
C SER A 169 2.85 -29.31 33.31
N ASN A 170 3.28 -30.10 32.31
CA ASN A 170 4.69 -30.36 32.02
C ASN A 170 5.22 -29.52 30.84
N ILE A 171 4.49 -28.47 30.45
CA ILE A 171 4.98 -27.39 29.60
C ILE A 171 5.60 -26.32 30.50
N HIS A 172 6.92 -26.14 30.41
CA HIS A 172 7.69 -25.25 31.28
C HIS A 172 8.33 -24.06 30.55
N HIS A 173 8.56 -24.17 29.25
CA HIS A 173 9.07 -23.08 28.42
C HIS A 173 7.97 -22.05 28.15
N ILE A 174 8.40 -20.80 27.97
CA ILE A 174 7.53 -19.71 27.51
C ILE A 174 7.63 -19.66 25.99
N TYR A 175 6.50 -19.85 25.32
CA TYR A 175 6.41 -19.77 23.86
C TYR A 175 5.99 -18.37 23.42
N GLU A 176 6.75 -17.81 22.48
CA GLU A 176 6.48 -16.47 21.96
C GLU A 176 5.16 -16.43 21.18
N THR A 177 4.47 -15.29 21.29
CA THR A 177 3.31 -14.98 20.47
C THR A 177 3.76 -14.87 19.01
N LYS A 178 2.98 -15.43 18.07
CA LYS A 178 3.16 -15.37 16.62
C LYS A 178 2.14 -14.43 15.97
N GLU A 179 2.55 -13.68 14.96
CA GLU A 179 1.67 -12.79 14.20
C GLU A 179 0.63 -13.62 13.46
N LEU A 180 1.09 -14.75 12.93
CA LEU A 180 0.31 -15.67 12.14
C LEU A 180 0.69 -17.13 12.44
N ILE A 181 -0.32 -17.96 12.65
CA ILE A 181 -0.21 -19.42 12.66
C ILE A 181 -1.33 -19.95 11.78
N SER A 182 -0.96 -20.69 10.74
CA SER A 182 -1.90 -21.23 9.77
C SER A 182 -1.96 -22.75 9.85
N GLN A 183 -3.17 -23.26 9.77
CA GLN A 183 -3.50 -24.64 9.43
C GLN A 183 -3.99 -24.65 7.98
N TYR A 184 -3.37 -25.45 7.11
CA TYR A 184 -3.77 -25.49 5.70
C TYR A 184 -3.69 -26.90 5.12
N ASN A 185 -4.84 -27.42 4.67
CA ASN A 185 -4.98 -28.74 4.03
C ASN A 185 -4.34 -29.90 4.82
N GLU A 186 -4.28 -29.77 6.14
CA GLU A 186 -3.77 -30.76 7.08
C GLU A 186 -4.85 -31.08 8.12
N SER A 187 -4.79 -32.30 8.67
CA SER A 187 -5.71 -32.72 9.73
C SER A 187 -5.41 -31.99 11.04
N ASP A 188 -6.36 -31.97 11.98
CA ASP A 188 -6.13 -31.37 13.30
C ASP A 188 -5.03 -32.12 14.06
N LEU A 189 -4.90 -33.43 13.83
CA LEU A 189 -3.82 -34.22 14.41
C LEU A 189 -2.47 -33.84 13.79
N GLU A 190 -2.38 -33.74 12.46
CA GLU A 190 -1.16 -33.30 11.77
C GLU A 190 -0.75 -31.89 12.21
N PHE A 191 -1.72 -30.98 12.32
CA PHE A 191 -1.50 -29.60 12.76
C PHE A 191 -0.93 -29.52 14.17
N ILE A 192 -1.57 -30.18 15.14
CA ILE A 192 -1.11 -30.22 16.54
C ILE A 192 0.27 -30.87 16.61
N THR A 193 0.46 -32.00 15.91
CA THR A 193 1.73 -32.72 15.87
C THR A 193 2.84 -31.84 15.31
N ARG A 194 2.58 -31.12 14.22
CA ARG A 194 3.53 -30.20 13.60
C ARG A 194 3.89 -29.04 14.53
N LEU A 195 2.90 -28.37 15.12
CA LEU A 195 3.13 -27.28 16.04
C LEU A 195 3.93 -27.74 17.26
N ALA A 196 3.54 -28.87 17.86
CA ALA A 196 4.22 -29.45 19.00
C ALA A 196 5.67 -29.83 18.65
N HIS A 197 5.86 -30.69 17.65
CA HIS A 197 7.17 -31.26 17.33
C HIS A 197 8.19 -30.21 16.89
N ASN A 198 7.77 -29.22 16.08
CA ASN A 198 8.66 -28.15 15.61
C ASN A 198 9.08 -27.17 16.72
N HIS A 199 8.41 -27.23 17.87
CA HIS A 199 8.77 -26.49 19.09
C HIS A 199 9.35 -27.40 20.19
N GLY A 200 9.70 -28.64 19.85
CA GLY A 200 10.31 -29.60 20.77
C GLY A 200 9.35 -30.27 21.74
N ILE A 201 8.05 -30.11 21.53
CA ILE A 201 6.99 -30.67 22.37
C ILE A 201 6.62 -32.04 21.83
N TYR A 202 6.64 -33.04 22.70
CA TYR A 202 6.07 -34.35 22.41
C TYR A 202 4.84 -34.58 23.29
N PHE A 203 3.97 -35.47 22.85
CA PHE A 203 2.81 -35.87 23.63
C PHE A 203 2.61 -37.37 23.53
N TYR A 204 2.08 -37.95 24.60
CA TYR A 204 1.72 -39.35 24.67
C TYR A 204 0.52 -39.52 25.59
N GLU A 205 -0.02 -40.73 25.64
CA GLU A 205 -1.20 -41.03 26.45
C GLU A 205 -0.96 -42.20 27.37
N ASP A 206 -1.67 -42.20 28.50
CA ASP A 206 -1.90 -43.38 29.31
C ASP A 206 -3.38 -43.81 29.22
N LYS A 207 -3.81 -44.61 30.19
CA LYS A 207 -5.18 -45.10 30.27
C LYS A 207 -6.22 -43.96 30.32
N ASP A 208 -5.95 -42.88 31.04
CA ASP A 208 -6.96 -41.86 31.39
C ASP A 208 -6.58 -40.43 30.93
N ASN A 209 -5.32 -40.17 30.59
CA ASN A 209 -4.80 -38.84 30.27
C ASN A 209 -3.92 -38.81 29.02
N ILE A 210 -3.86 -37.64 28.38
CA ILE A 210 -2.93 -37.27 27.30
C ILE A 210 -2.03 -36.17 27.85
N TYR A 211 -0.72 -36.37 27.82
CA TYR A 211 0.26 -35.46 28.39
C TYR A 211 1.08 -34.76 27.32
N PHE A 212 1.26 -33.45 27.46
CA PHE A 212 2.18 -32.65 26.65
C PHE A 212 3.43 -32.27 27.45
N TYR A 213 4.61 -32.43 26.84
CA TYR A 213 5.92 -32.21 27.48
C TYR A 213 6.86 -31.44 26.57
N ASP A 214 7.54 -30.43 27.11
CA ASP A 214 8.61 -29.68 26.42
C ASP A 214 9.99 -29.79 27.11
N PHE A 215 9.98 -30.33 28.32
CA PHE A 215 11.14 -30.56 29.17
C PHE A 215 10.92 -31.83 29.97
N TYR A 216 12.00 -32.55 30.26
CA TYR A 216 11.92 -33.78 31.03
C TYR A 216 12.04 -33.47 32.53
N THR A 217 10.96 -33.65 33.29
CA THR A 217 11.02 -33.73 34.75
C THR A 217 10.79 -35.17 35.20
N HIS A 218 11.73 -35.73 35.97
CA HIS A 218 11.54 -37.03 36.62
C HIS A 218 10.33 -36.94 37.57
N LYS A 219 9.21 -37.58 37.21
CA LYS A 219 8.00 -37.65 38.05
C LYS A 219 7.61 -39.07 38.50
N GLY A 220 8.44 -40.08 38.23
CA GLY A 220 8.14 -41.49 38.54
C GLY A 220 9.18 -42.18 39.41
N LYS A 221 8.77 -43.28 40.08
CA LYS A 221 9.72 -44.22 40.71
C LYS A 221 10.53 -44.90 39.61
N ILE A 222 11.84 -44.87 39.72
CA ILE A 222 12.74 -45.59 38.82
C ILE A 222 12.63 -47.08 39.13
N LYS A 223 12.29 -47.89 38.12
CA LYS A 223 12.21 -49.35 38.27
C LYS A 223 13.59 -49.98 38.03
N ASP A 224 14.09 -50.73 39.00
CA ASP A 224 15.30 -51.54 38.82
C ASP A 224 14.96 -52.79 37.99
N ILE A 225 15.63 -52.96 36.85
CA ILE A 225 15.40 -54.06 35.91
C ILE A 225 16.66 -54.91 35.78
N VAL A 226 16.49 -56.23 35.91
CA VAL A 226 17.56 -57.20 35.69
C VAL A 226 17.87 -57.32 34.20
N PHE A 227 19.16 -57.35 33.86
CA PHE A 227 19.66 -57.63 32.52
C PHE A 227 20.27 -59.04 32.47
N ASN A 228 19.75 -59.91 31.60
CA ASN A 228 20.17 -61.30 31.49
C ASN A 228 20.35 -61.71 30.01
N PRO A 229 21.57 -61.57 29.43
CA PRO A 229 21.81 -61.79 28.01
C PRO A 229 21.89 -63.26 27.57
N ASN A 230 21.47 -64.23 28.40
CA ASN A 230 21.56 -65.65 28.06
C ASN A 230 20.51 -66.07 27.02
N ILE A 231 20.89 -66.02 25.74
CA ILE A 231 20.04 -66.35 24.58
C ILE A 231 19.62 -67.84 24.56
N ASN A 232 20.37 -68.74 25.21
CA ASN A 232 20.17 -70.19 25.11
C ASN A 232 19.31 -70.81 26.22
N ASN A 233 18.87 -70.04 27.22
CA ASN A 233 18.12 -70.56 28.37
C ASN A 233 16.64 -70.17 28.33
N HIS A 234 15.79 -71.05 28.85
CA HIS A 234 14.47 -70.63 29.33
C HIS A 234 14.68 -69.67 30.52
N LEU A 235 14.35 -68.39 30.31
CA LEU A 235 14.49 -67.35 31.33
C LEU A 235 13.54 -67.64 32.50
N ASN A 236 14.08 -67.76 33.71
CA ASN A 236 13.30 -68.02 34.94
C ASN A 236 12.89 -66.74 35.69
N GLU A 237 13.25 -65.56 35.16
CA GLU A 237 12.96 -64.26 35.76
C GLU A 237 12.57 -63.24 34.67
N THR A 238 11.92 -62.16 35.08
CA THR A 238 11.60 -61.05 34.19
C THR A 238 12.82 -60.16 34.02
N CYS A 239 13.29 -59.99 32.79
CA CYS A 239 14.52 -59.28 32.48
C CYS A 239 14.49 -58.66 31.08
N ILE A 240 15.40 -57.72 30.86
CA ILE A 240 15.85 -57.37 29.51
C ILE A 240 16.89 -58.41 29.12
N TYR A 241 16.69 -59.10 28.00
CA TYR A 241 17.56 -60.22 27.58
C TYR A 241 18.39 -59.90 26.33
N ALA A 242 18.16 -58.76 25.68
CA ALA A 242 19.03 -58.28 24.61
C ALA A 242 19.10 -56.75 24.63
N LEU A 243 20.28 -56.20 24.38
CA LEU A 243 20.53 -54.77 24.21
C LEU A 243 21.40 -54.56 22.98
N ASN A 244 20.89 -53.78 22.03
CA ASN A 244 21.56 -53.44 20.78
C ASN A 244 21.73 -51.93 20.69
N LYS A 245 22.97 -51.48 20.46
CA LYS A 245 23.26 -50.08 20.13
C LYS A 245 23.48 -49.95 18.63
N GLU A 246 22.57 -49.24 17.97
CA GLU A 246 22.72 -48.88 16.56
C GLU A 246 23.31 -47.46 16.47
N LYS A 247 24.19 -47.23 15.49
CA LYS A 247 24.72 -45.90 15.17
C LYS A 247 24.64 -45.69 13.67
N GLN A 248 24.26 -44.50 13.26
CA GLN A 248 24.21 -44.08 11.86
C GLN A 248 24.99 -42.77 11.69
N ILE A 249 25.50 -42.53 10.49
CA ILE A 249 26.10 -41.23 10.14
C ILE A 249 24.97 -40.20 10.06
N GLN A 250 25.13 -39.07 10.74
CA GLN A 250 24.17 -37.97 10.73
C GLN A 250 24.89 -36.63 10.63
N THR A 251 24.19 -35.62 10.13
CA THR A 251 24.57 -34.22 10.22
C THR A 251 24.83 -33.85 11.67
N ASN A 252 25.91 -33.13 11.97
CA ASN A 252 26.32 -32.81 13.34
C ASN A 252 26.65 -31.34 13.58
N ALA A 253 26.59 -30.50 12.56
CA ALA A 253 26.59 -29.05 12.70
C ALA A 253 25.36 -28.48 11.99
N PHE A 254 24.65 -27.60 12.69
CA PHE A 254 23.43 -26.99 12.20
C PHE A 254 23.61 -25.48 12.20
N THR A 255 23.44 -24.86 11.03
CA THR A 255 23.48 -23.41 10.89
C THR A 255 22.10 -22.93 10.46
N HIS A 256 21.56 -21.95 11.17
CA HIS A 256 20.33 -21.28 10.79
C HIS A 256 20.58 -19.80 10.56
N SER A 257 20.22 -19.33 9.37
CA SER A 257 20.29 -17.92 9.02
C SER A 257 18.90 -17.36 8.73
N SER A 258 18.75 -16.06 8.99
CA SER A 258 17.50 -15.35 8.81
C SER A 258 17.75 -13.84 8.68
N ASN A 259 16.82 -13.15 8.05
CA ASN A 259 16.75 -11.70 8.01
C ASN A 259 15.34 -11.25 8.42
N ASN A 260 15.21 -10.04 8.96
CA ASN A 260 13.91 -9.49 9.32
C ASN A 260 13.54 -8.36 8.35
N SER A 261 12.29 -8.33 7.90
CA SER A 261 11.75 -7.27 7.04
C SER A 261 11.89 -5.85 7.61
N LYS A 262 11.90 -5.69 8.95
CA LYS A 262 12.15 -4.44 9.67
C LYS A 262 13.61 -3.97 9.61
N GLN A 263 14.56 -4.91 9.51
CA GLN A 263 16.00 -4.62 9.45
C GLN A 263 16.64 -5.45 8.32
N PRO A 264 16.31 -5.17 7.05
CA PRO A 264 16.65 -6.05 5.93
C PRO A 264 18.16 -6.11 5.63
N LEU A 265 18.93 -5.10 6.07
CA LEU A 265 20.39 -5.08 5.94
C LEU A 265 21.11 -5.99 6.93
N SER A 266 20.43 -6.41 8.01
CA SER A 266 20.99 -7.27 9.03
C SER A 266 20.67 -8.73 8.69
N LEU A 267 21.70 -9.46 8.24
CA LEU A 267 21.64 -10.90 8.13
C LEU A 267 22.15 -11.51 9.44
N TYR A 268 21.31 -12.33 10.06
CA TYR A 268 21.68 -13.01 11.29
C TYR A 268 21.90 -14.49 11.01
N SER A 269 22.87 -15.09 11.70
CA SER A 269 23.17 -16.51 11.57
C SER A 269 23.68 -17.06 12.89
N LEU A 270 23.22 -18.26 13.23
CA LEU A 270 23.67 -19.00 14.41
C LEU A 270 24.04 -20.42 14.00
N SER A 271 25.21 -20.88 14.45
CA SER A 271 25.64 -22.27 14.27
C SER A 271 25.75 -22.98 15.62
N THR A 272 25.22 -24.20 15.68
CA THR A 272 25.41 -25.12 16.81
C THR A 272 26.02 -26.44 16.33
N LYS A 273 26.65 -27.19 17.24
CA LYS A 273 27.29 -28.48 16.95
C LYS A 273 26.88 -29.50 17.99
N ALA A 274 26.55 -30.72 17.55
CA ALA A 274 26.28 -31.83 18.43
C ALA A 274 27.57 -32.31 19.13
N GLN A 275 27.44 -32.72 20.40
CA GLN A 275 28.57 -33.18 21.21
C GLN A 275 29.22 -34.46 20.64
N ASN A 276 30.55 -34.57 20.78
CA ASN A 276 31.36 -35.77 20.48
C ASN A 276 31.35 -36.27 19.02
N ALA A 277 31.19 -35.38 18.04
CA ALA A 277 31.16 -35.76 16.64
C ALA A 277 32.52 -35.54 15.96
N ASN A 278 33.21 -36.64 15.62
CA ASN A 278 34.48 -36.62 14.86
C ASN A 278 34.28 -36.33 13.35
N THR A 279 33.04 -36.25 12.89
CA THR A 279 32.66 -35.95 11.50
C THR A 279 32.37 -34.46 11.32
N HIS A 280 32.31 -33.96 10.08
CA HIS A 280 32.02 -32.54 9.79
C HIS A 280 30.94 -32.43 8.71
N TYR A 281 29.74 -32.94 9.00
CA TYR A 281 28.60 -32.85 8.10
C TYR A 281 27.69 -31.70 8.55
N ASN A 282 27.66 -30.64 7.75
CA ASN A 282 26.95 -29.42 8.06
C ASN A 282 25.62 -29.37 7.30
N GLU A 283 24.55 -29.00 8.00
CA GLU A 283 23.26 -28.66 7.40
C GLU A 283 22.98 -27.19 7.65
N HIS A 284 22.56 -26.50 6.60
CA HIS A 284 22.22 -25.09 6.65
C HIS A 284 20.74 -24.92 6.28
N SER A 285 20.01 -24.14 7.09
CA SER A 285 18.65 -23.73 6.78
C SER A 285 18.52 -22.21 6.85
N TYR A 286 17.88 -21.63 5.84
CA TYR A 286 17.55 -20.20 5.80
C TYR A 286 16.03 -20.04 5.88
N GLU A 287 15.58 -19.08 6.69
CA GLU A 287 14.16 -18.70 6.77
C GLU A 287 14.06 -17.19 6.91
N SER A 288 13.38 -16.51 5.98
CA SER A 288 13.16 -15.06 6.11
C SER A 288 12.06 -14.76 7.13
N GLU A 289 12.24 -13.76 7.98
CA GLU A 289 11.22 -13.31 8.91
C GLU A 289 10.38 -12.20 8.26
N TYR A 290 9.10 -12.52 8.06
CA TYR A 290 8.11 -11.64 7.44
C TYR A 290 7.58 -10.58 8.41
N SER A 291 7.60 -10.87 9.70
CA SER A 291 7.00 -10.04 10.74
C SER A 291 7.74 -8.73 10.99
N PHE A 292 6.98 -7.66 11.26
CA PHE A 292 7.51 -6.36 11.73
C PHE A 292 7.47 -6.18 13.25
N THR A 293 6.78 -7.07 13.96
CA THR A 293 6.61 -6.99 15.42
C THR A 293 7.40 -8.05 16.17
N GLN A 294 7.92 -9.07 15.49
CA GLN A 294 8.55 -10.23 16.11
C GLN A 294 10.06 -10.24 15.98
N ASN A 295 10.70 -10.77 17.02
CA ASN A 295 12.14 -10.98 17.03
C ASN A 295 12.48 -12.30 16.35
N ILE A 296 13.64 -12.35 15.71
CA ILE A 296 14.12 -13.58 15.06
C ILE A 296 14.59 -14.58 16.14
N ASN A 297 14.03 -15.79 16.14
CA ASN A 297 14.51 -16.87 16.99
C ASN A 297 15.47 -17.81 16.25
N LEU A 298 16.75 -17.40 16.19
CA LEU A 298 17.80 -18.20 15.54
C LEU A 298 18.20 -19.46 16.30
N LYS A 299 17.88 -19.54 17.60
CA LYS A 299 18.34 -20.61 18.50
C LYS A 299 17.49 -21.86 18.39
N GLN A 300 16.17 -21.72 18.31
CA GLN A 300 15.24 -22.84 18.45
C GLN A 300 15.52 -23.98 17.45
N SER A 301 15.59 -23.67 16.15
CA SER A 301 15.75 -24.70 15.12
C SER A 301 17.09 -25.46 15.24
N PRO A 302 18.27 -24.79 15.28
CA PRO A 302 19.55 -25.47 15.51
C PRO A 302 19.60 -26.25 16.82
N THR A 303 19.09 -25.70 17.92
CA THR A 303 19.10 -26.38 19.23
C THR A 303 18.24 -27.63 19.22
N LEU A 304 17.06 -27.63 18.58
CA LEU A 304 16.22 -28.82 18.46
C LEU A 304 16.88 -29.88 17.56
N LYS A 305 17.53 -29.50 16.46
CA LYS A 305 18.28 -30.43 15.60
C LYS A 305 19.46 -31.06 16.35
N GLU A 306 20.20 -30.26 17.11
CA GLU A 306 21.31 -30.70 17.96
C GLU A 306 20.85 -31.69 19.04
N LYS A 307 19.80 -31.35 19.79
CA LYS A 307 19.22 -32.23 20.83
C LYS A 307 18.72 -33.54 20.23
N ARG A 308 18.02 -33.49 19.09
CA ARG A 308 17.53 -34.67 18.38
C ARG A 308 18.66 -35.59 17.95
N ASN A 309 19.71 -35.05 17.32
CA ASN A 309 20.86 -35.84 16.90
C ASN A 309 21.58 -36.47 18.13
N THR A 310 21.77 -35.69 19.20
CA THR A 310 22.34 -36.18 20.45
C THR A 310 21.51 -37.33 21.05
N MET A 311 20.18 -37.22 21.00
CA MET A 311 19.26 -38.28 21.43
C MET A 311 19.38 -39.52 20.53
N LEU A 312 19.26 -39.38 19.21
CA LEU A 312 19.35 -40.47 18.24
C LEU A 312 20.66 -41.27 18.36
N ASN A 313 21.80 -40.60 18.61
CA ASN A 313 23.11 -41.26 18.80
C ASN A 313 23.23 -42.07 20.10
N ASN A 314 22.34 -41.82 21.06
CA ASN A 314 22.34 -42.47 22.37
C ASN A 314 21.18 -43.45 22.56
N ILE A 315 20.33 -43.66 21.54
CA ILE A 315 19.28 -44.67 21.57
C ILE A 315 19.87 -46.07 21.73
N LEU A 316 19.19 -46.90 22.53
CA LEU A 316 19.40 -48.34 22.65
C LEU A 316 18.11 -49.07 22.30
N LYS A 317 18.20 -50.13 21.51
CA LYS A 317 17.09 -51.07 21.32
C LYS A 317 17.24 -52.22 22.30
N ALA A 318 16.18 -52.56 23.02
CA ALA A 318 16.18 -53.64 23.98
C ALA A 318 15.10 -54.67 23.64
N LYS A 319 15.32 -55.94 23.97
CA LYS A 319 14.27 -56.97 23.98
C LYS A 319 14.02 -57.43 25.40
N SER A 320 12.75 -57.52 25.78
CA SER A 320 12.34 -57.86 27.14
C SER A 320 11.12 -58.79 27.17
N ASN A 321 10.99 -59.49 28.30
CA ASN A 321 9.87 -60.36 28.62
C ASN A 321 8.96 -59.75 29.73
N ILE A 322 9.17 -58.47 30.08
CA ILE A 322 8.42 -57.72 31.09
C ILE A 322 7.20 -57.05 30.44
N TYR A 323 5.98 -57.36 30.89
CA TYR A 323 4.74 -56.85 30.26
C TYR A 323 4.17 -55.57 30.89
N HIS A 324 4.56 -55.23 32.11
CA HIS A 324 4.02 -54.09 32.86
C HIS A 324 4.93 -52.83 32.82
N LEU A 325 5.66 -52.65 31.73
CA LEU A 325 6.45 -51.43 31.46
C LEU A 325 5.59 -50.40 30.73
N SER A 326 5.67 -49.14 31.09
CA SER A 326 4.90 -48.05 30.45
C SER A 326 5.77 -47.17 29.56
N LEU A 327 5.15 -46.51 28.58
CA LEU A 327 5.81 -45.46 27.80
C LEU A 327 6.18 -44.27 28.70
N ASN A 328 7.28 -43.59 28.39
CA ASN A 328 7.87 -42.51 29.19
C ASN A 328 8.31 -42.91 30.61
N GLU A 329 8.38 -44.20 30.92
CA GLU A 329 8.82 -44.70 32.22
C GLU A 329 10.35 -44.75 32.31
N SER A 330 10.90 -44.39 33.48
CA SER A 330 12.32 -44.51 33.79
C SER A 330 12.66 -45.88 34.37
N ILE A 331 13.68 -46.51 33.80
CA ILE A 331 14.20 -47.80 34.20
C ILE A 331 15.69 -47.70 34.48
N LYS A 332 16.16 -48.50 35.42
CA LYS A 332 17.56 -48.59 35.81
C LYS A 332 18.07 -49.99 35.48
N ILE A 333 19.09 -50.06 34.63
CA ILE A 333 19.64 -51.31 34.11
C ILE A 333 21.12 -51.40 34.46
N ASN A 334 21.55 -52.57 34.93
CA ASN A 334 22.97 -52.88 35.12
C ASN A 334 23.50 -53.69 33.91
N ILE A 335 24.26 -53.04 33.02
CA ILE A 335 24.72 -53.66 31.76
C ILE A 335 26.10 -54.35 31.93
N GLN A 336 26.93 -53.87 32.87
CA GLN A 336 28.26 -54.37 33.21
C GLN A 336 28.45 -54.24 34.73
N GLU A 337 29.20 -55.14 35.37
CA GLU A 337 29.27 -55.35 36.85
C GLU A 337 29.50 -54.09 37.71
N GLU A 338 29.88 -52.94 37.15
CA GLU A 338 30.18 -51.71 37.90
C GLU A 338 29.39 -50.44 37.50
N THR A 339 28.55 -50.43 36.45
CA THR A 339 27.82 -49.20 36.06
C THR A 339 26.33 -49.40 35.82
N THR A 340 25.52 -48.95 36.79
CA THR A 340 24.08 -48.83 36.60
C THR A 340 23.75 -47.54 35.85
N LYS A 341 22.92 -47.65 34.81
CA LYS A 341 22.50 -46.50 33.99
C LYS A 341 20.99 -46.40 33.96
N GLU A 342 20.50 -45.16 33.93
CA GLU A 342 19.09 -44.83 33.86
C GLU A 342 18.69 -44.52 32.42
N TYR A 343 17.58 -45.13 32.01
CA TYR A 343 17.00 -44.97 30.68
C TYR A 343 15.51 -44.68 30.77
N THR A 344 14.99 -43.92 29.81
CA THR A 344 13.56 -43.68 29.61
C THR A 344 13.08 -44.48 28.39
N ILE A 345 11.92 -45.12 28.52
CA ILE A 345 11.28 -45.87 27.43
C ILE A 345 10.58 -44.88 26.50
N ILE A 346 11.09 -44.71 25.28
CA ILE A 346 10.56 -43.75 24.28
C ILE A 346 9.73 -44.40 23.18
N ALA A 347 9.85 -45.72 23.02
CA ALA A 347 8.94 -46.52 22.22
C ALA A 347 8.91 -47.96 22.72
N LYS A 348 7.79 -48.64 22.51
CA LYS A 348 7.59 -50.04 22.86
C LYS A 348 6.69 -50.70 21.82
N GLU A 349 7.13 -51.85 21.33
CA GLU A 349 6.35 -52.75 20.50
C GLU A 349 6.17 -54.07 21.25
N GLN A 350 4.94 -54.49 21.49
CA GLN A 350 4.61 -55.74 22.19
C GLN A 350 3.90 -56.69 21.24
N ILE A 351 4.25 -57.96 21.29
CA ILE A 351 3.60 -59.03 20.55
C ILE A 351 3.11 -60.06 21.58
N LEU A 352 1.79 -60.21 21.66
CA LEU A 352 1.11 -61.13 22.56
C LEU A 352 0.34 -62.16 21.73
N ILE A 353 0.51 -63.45 22.01
CA ILE A 353 -0.17 -64.55 21.32
C ILE A 353 -0.76 -65.51 22.35
N ASP A 354 -2.06 -65.74 22.30
CA ASP A 354 -2.81 -66.69 23.12
C ASP A 354 -3.59 -67.64 22.20
N ASP A 355 -2.90 -68.53 21.48
CA ASP A 355 -3.56 -69.49 20.59
C ASP A 355 -4.18 -70.66 21.38
N ALA A 356 -3.79 -70.85 22.65
CA ALA A 356 -4.27 -71.94 23.49
C ALA A 356 -5.80 -71.95 23.67
N ILE A 357 -6.47 -70.80 23.58
CA ILE A 357 -7.94 -70.69 23.64
C ILE A 357 -8.66 -71.22 22.38
N LEU A 358 -7.91 -71.47 21.29
CA LEU A 358 -8.38 -72.12 20.07
C LEU A 358 -8.30 -73.65 20.14
N ALA A 359 -7.69 -74.23 21.18
CA ALA A 359 -7.55 -75.68 21.31
C ALA A 359 -8.90 -76.43 21.28
N ASN A 360 -9.96 -75.79 21.78
CA ASN A 360 -11.32 -76.35 21.81
C ASN A 360 -12.10 -76.12 20.50
N THR A 361 -11.48 -75.59 19.44
CA THR A 361 -12.13 -75.29 18.14
C THR A 361 -11.62 -76.13 16.98
N ILE A 362 -10.77 -77.12 17.28
CA ILE A 362 -10.22 -78.03 16.28
C ILE A 362 -11.34 -78.98 15.85
N ASN A 363 -11.71 -78.93 14.56
CA ASN A 363 -12.65 -79.87 13.99
C ASN A 363 -11.95 -81.21 13.77
N THR A 364 -12.26 -82.20 14.60
CA THR A 364 -11.65 -83.54 14.53
C THR A 364 -12.07 -84.35 13.30
N ASN A 365 -13.01 -83.83 12.49
CA ASN A 365 -13.45 -84.45 11.24
C ASN A 365 -12.60 -84.03 10.02
N ASP A 366 -11.74 -83.02 10.15
CA ASP A 366 -10.79 -82.63 9.12
C ASP A 366 -9.49 -83.43 9.27
N ASN A 367 -8.78 -83.69 8.15
CA ASN A 367 -7.48 -84.37 8.14
C ASN A 367 -6.37 -83.45 8.71
N LEU A 368 -6.43 -83.16 10.00
CA LEU A 368 -5.44 -82.37 10.72
C LEU A 368 -4.55 -83.29 11.56
N ASN A 369 -3.25 -83.31 11.25
CA ASN A 369 -2.27 -83.94 12.12
C ASN A 369 -2.14 -83.09 13.39
N ILE A 370 -2.63 -83.62 14.52
CA ILE A 370 -2.62 -82.94 15.82
C ILE A 370 -1.20 -82.54 16.28
N LYS A 371 -0.15 -83.18 15.75
CA LYS A 371 1.26 -82.84 16.01
C LYS A 371 1.74 -81.54 15.34
N ASP A 372 1.03 -81.04 14.32
CA ASP A 372 1.43 -79.84 13.58
C ASP A 372 0.76 -78.56 14.11
N LEU A 373 -0.21 -78.68 15.04
CA LEU A 373 -0.90 -77.57 15.70
C LEU A 373 -0.12 -77.08 16.93
N ASN A 374 0.85 -76.18 16.72
CA ASN A 374 1.59 -75.50 17.78
C ASN A 374 0.77 -74.35 18.40
N LEU A 375 -0.30 -74.67 19.13
CA LEU A 375 -1.05 -73.69 19.91
C LEU A 375 -0.21 -73.26 21.12
N SER A 376 0.23 -72.00 21.13
CA SER A 376 1.16 -71.47 22.12
C SER A 376 0.61 -70.25 22.85
N LYS A 377 1.08 -70.03 24.09
CA LYS A 377 1.00 -68.74 24.77
C LYS A 377 2.38 -68.10 24.73
N SER A 378 2.50 -66.90 24.17
CA SER A 378 3.78 -66.19 24.12
C SER A 378 3.63 -64.68 24.28
N TYR A 379 4.63 -64.09 24.92
CA TYR A 379 4.76 -62.65 25.11
C TYR A 379 6.19 -62.23 24.79
N THR A 380 6.35 -61.21 23.96
CA THR A 380 7.64 -60.56 23.71
C THR A 380 7.45 -59.06 23.55
N ASN A 381 8.47 -58.27 23.89
CA ASN A 381 8.50 -56.87 23.52
C ASN A 381 9.87 -56.43 22.99
N ASN A 382 9.84 -55.36 22.20
CA ASN A 382 10.97 -54.56 21.81
C ASN A 382 10.79 -53.16 22.41
N LEU A 383 11.82 -52.66 23.09
CA LEU A 383 11.84 -51.33 23.69
C LEU A 383 12.87 -50.46 22.96
N THR A 384 12.56 -49.18 22.83
CA THR A 384 13.53 -48.16 22.44
C THR A 384 13.78 -47.28 23.66
N LEU A 385 15.04 -47.19 24.05
CA LEU A 385 15.49 -46.56 25.28
C LEU A 385 16.38 -45.36 24.94
N THR A 386 16.21 -44.25 25.66
CA THR A 386 17.15 -43.12 25.65
C THR A 386 17.69 -42.92 27.07
N PRO A 387 18.94 -42.49 27.29
CA PRO A 387 19.40 -42.13 28.64
C PRO A 387 18.49 -41.08 29.29
N SER A 388 18.14 -41.27 30.57
CA SER A 388 17.13 -40.43 31.25
C SER A 388 17.51 -38.95 31.38
N PHE A 389 18.80 -38.63 31.31
CA PHE A 389 19.27 -37.23 31.34
C PHE A 389 19.06 -36.49 30.02
N LEU A 390 18.76 -37.19 28.92
CA LEU A 390 18.47 -36.58 27.62
C LEU A 390 16.96 -36.37 27.48
N THR A 391 16.56 -35.14 27.13
CA THR A 391 15.16 -34.86 26.77
C THR A 391 14.83 -35.47 25.41
N PHE A 392 13.73 -36.23 25.34
CA PHE A 392 13.21 -36.70 24.07
C PHE A 392 12.88 -35.49 23.17
N THR A 393 13.44 -35.47 21.97
CA THR A 393 13.20 -34.42 20.97
C THR A 393 12.50 -35.04 19.76
N PRO A 394 11.21 -34.76 19.53
CA PRO A 394 10.39 -35.44 18.53
C PRO A 394 10.83 -35.14 17.09
N SER A 395 10.37 -35.94 16.12
CA SER A 395 10.70 -35.76 14.70
C SER A 395 10.14 -34.47 14.11
N PHE A 396 10.91 -33.76 13.27
CA PHE A 396 10.46 -32.54 12.61
C PHE A 396 9.32 -32.84 11.61
N LYS A 397 8.30 -31.97 11.56
CA LYS A 397 7.18 -32.07 10.61
C LYS A 397 7.19 -30.86 9.68
N SER A 398 7.20 -31.08 8.37
CA SER A 398 7.17 -30.00 7.39
C SER A 398 5.89 -29.18 7.49
N LYS A 399 5.98 -27.86 7.27
CA LYS A 399 4.79 -27.02 7.07
C LYS A 399 4.03 -27.45 5.80
N PRO A 400 2.69 -27.33 5.77
CA PRO A 400 1.95 -27.52 4.53
C PRO A 400 2.36 -26.45 3.53
N LYS A 401 2.40 -26.83 2.25
CA LYS A 401 2.68 -25.87 1.17
C LYS A 401 1.44 -25.02 0.91
N PRO A 402 1.57 -23.69 0.80
CA PRO A 402 0.46 -22.83 0.46
C PRO A 402 -0.03 -23.08 -0.98
N PRO A 403 -1.23 -22.62 -1.35
CA PRO A 403 -1.58 -22.49 -2.76
C PRO A 403 -0.66 -21.44 -3.42
N ILE A 404 -0.50 -21.50 -4.75
CA ILE A 404 0.34 -20.53 -5.48
C ILE A 404 -0.09 -19.10 -5.13
N ASN A 405 -1.38 -18.82 -5.32
CA ASN A 405 -2.03 -17.58 -4.90
C ASN A 405 -3.41 -17.93 -4.33
N THR A 406 -3.95 -17.05 -3.50
CA THR A 406 -5.37 -17.02 -3.14
C THR A 406 -5.89 -15.60 -3.28
N MET A 407 -7.20 -15.40 -3.08
CA MET A 407 -7.81 -14.07 -3.08
C MET A 407 -8.19 -13.68 -1.66
N GLY A 408 -8.35 -12.39 -1.43
CA GLY A 408 -8.90 -11.85 -0.20
C GLY A 408 -9.53 -10.50 -0.42
N ILE A 409 -10.20 -10.01 0.61
CA ILE A 409 -10.83 -8.70 0.63
C ILE A 409 -10.15 -7.86 1.70
N VAL A 410 -9.80 -6.62 1.37
CA VAL A 410 -9.29 -5.65 2.34
C VAL A 410 -10.43 -5.19 3.24
N ILE A 411 -10.22 -5.23 4.55
CA ILE A 411 -11.23 -4.96 5.56
C ILE A 411 -10.79 -3.89 6.55
N GLY A 412 -11.76 -3.32 7.26
CA GLY A 412 -11.52 -2.37 8.36
C GLY A 412 -11.81 -2.95 9.74
N GLU A 413 -12.24 -2.09 10.66
CA GLU A 413 -12.64 -2.46 12.02
C GLU A 413 -14.14 -2.71 12.16
N ASP A 414 -14.96 -2.15 11.27
CA ASP A 414 -16.42 -2.35 11.32
C ASP A 414 -16.78 -3.78 10.88
N SER A 415 -17.75 -4.36 11.57
CA SER A 415 -18.44 -5.60 11.20
C SER A 415 -19.03 -5.56 9.78
N ASN A 416 -19.51 -4.40 9.32
CA ASN A 416 -20.03 -4.21 7.98
C ASN A 416 -19.05 -3.41 7.11
N ILE A 417 -18.43 -4.10 6.17
CA ILE A 417 -17.46 -3.53 5.24
C ILE A 417 -18.02 -2.37 4.41
N GLU A 418 -19.32 -2.38 4.11
CA GLU A 418 -19.97 -1.36 3.29
C GLU A 418 -19.99 0.02 3.99
N ASN A 419 -19.99 0.05 5.34
CA ASN A 419 -19.91 1.30 6.11
C ASN A 419 -18.54 1.98 6.03
N GLN A 420 -17.51 1.27 5.55
CA GLN A 420 -16.14 1.73 5.47
C GLN A 420 -15.55 1.56 4.06
N ARG A 421 -16.38 1.18 3.06
CA ARG A 421 -15.93 1.00 1.68
C ARG A 421 -15.24 2.27 1.17
N ASN A 422 -14.20 2.12 0.37
CA ASN A 422 -13.40 3.23 -0.19
C ASN A 422 -12.67 4.09 0.87
N THR A 423 -12.59 3.63 2.12
CA THR A 423 -11.72 4.21 3.16
C THR A 423 -10.45 3.37 3.36
N ILE A 424 -9.54 3.81 4.23
CA ILE A 424 -8.22 3.19 4.42
C ILE A 424 -8.07 2.77 5.88
N TYR A 425 -7.62 1.53 6.10
CA TYR A 425 -7.20 1.03 7.41
C TYR A 425 -5.85 0.33 7.28
N THR A 426 -4.81 0.98 7.81
CA THR A 426 -3.40 0.61 7.63
C THR A 426 -2.61 0.81 8.92
N ASP A 427 -1.48 0.11 9.05
CA ASP A 427 -0.49 0.36 10.11
C ASP A 427 0.66 1.28 9.66
N GLU A 428 1.63 1.53 10.55
CA GLU A 428 2.81 2.37 10.34
C GLU A 428 3.73 1.90 9.20
N TYR A 429 3.57 0.65 8.76
CA TYR A 429 4.37 0.03 7.70
C TYR A 429 3.63 -0.02 6.36
N GLY A 430 2.43 0.56 6.27
CA GLY A 430 1.61 0.54 5.05
C GLY A 430 0.96 -0.82 4.79
N ARG A 431 0.87 -1.70 5.80
CA ARG A 431 0.16 -2.98 5.66
C ARG A 431 -1.33 -2.75 5.82
N VAL A 432 -2.14 -3.50 5.09
CA VAL A 432 -3.61 -3.46 5.18
C VAL A 432 -4.15 -4.76 5.78
N LYS A 433 -5.29 -4.68 6.48
CA LYS A 433 -5.92 -5.86 7.08
C LYS A 433 -6.73 -6.60 6.01
N VAL A 434 -6.55 -7.91 5.90
CA VAL A 434 -7.14 -8.70 4.80
C VAL A 434 -7.86 -9.93 5.33
N ARG A 435 -9.10 -10.10 4.89
CA ARG A 435 -9.83 -11.37 5.00
C ARG A 435 -9.39 -12.29 3.87
N ILE A 436 -8.73 -13.39 4.20
CA ILE A 436 -8.17 -14.33 3.22
C ILE A 436 -9.19 -15.43 2.92
N ASN A 437 -9.58 -15.60 1.65
CA ASN A 437 -10.64 -16.55 1.24
C ASN A 437 -10.30 -18.01 1.59
N LEU A 438 -9.00 -18.33 1.72
CA LEU A 438 -8.52 -19.65 2.10
C LEU A 438 -9.10 -20.17 3.44
N TYR A 439 -9.46 -19.24 4.33
CA TYR A 439 -9.94 -19.51 5.69
C TYR A 439 -11.43 -19.21 5.88
N ALA A 440 -12.20 -19.02 4.80
CA ALA A 440 -13.62 -18.66 4.87
C ALA A 440 -14.45 -19.68 5.68
N ASN A 441 -14.15 -20.97 5.59
CA ASN A 441 -14.85 -22.02 6.34
C ASN A 441 -14.72 -21.85 7.86
N GLN A 442 -13.61 -21.27 8.35
CA GLN A 442 -13.45 -21.01 9.78
C GLN A 442 -14.43 -19.94 10.25
N GLU A 443 -14.70 -18.92 9.43
CA GLU A 443 -15.62 -17.84 9.79
C GLU A 443 -17.06 -18.33 9.94
N GLU A 444 -17.49 -19.25 9.08
CA GLU A 444 -18.80 -19.89 9.20
C GLU A 444 -18.92 -20.71 10.49
N LEU A 445 -17.86 -21.44 10.86
CA LEU A 445 -17.83 -22.27 12.05
C LEU A 445 -17.75 -21.48 13.36
N ASP A 446 -16.98 -20.39 13.37
CA ASP A 446 -16.75 -19.60 14.58
C ASP A 446 -18.02 -18.85 15.03
N ASN A 447 -19.01 -18.66 14.15
CA ASN A 447 -20.37 -18.16 14.45
C ASN A 447 -20.39 -16.94 15.40
N LYS A 448 -19.39 -16.05 15.27
CA LYS A 448 -19.18 -14.89 16.14
C LYS A 448 -19.75 -13.62 15.51
N THR A 449 -20.23 -12.72 16.37
CA THR A 449 -20.84 -11.43 16.04
C THR A 449 -19.96 -10.47 15.24
N ASN A 450 -18.64 -10.68 15.16
CA ASN A 450 -17.79 -9.87 14.28
C ASN A 450 -17.25 -10.78 13.18
N MET A 451 -17.69 -10.53 11.95
CA MET A 451 -16.99 -11.01 10.77
C MET A 451 -15.52 -10.57 10.87
N TYR A 452 -14.58 -11.44 10.48
CA TYR A 452 -13.16 -11.13 10.28
C TYR A 452 -12.19 -11.12 11.49
N HIS A 453 -12.54 -11.72 12.62
CA HIS A 453 -11.69 -11.78 13.84
C HIS A 453 -10.25 -12.28 13.62
N HIS A 454 -10.01 -13.11 12.62
CA HIS A 454 -8.71 -13.76 12.38
C HIS A 454 -7.95 -13.21 11.17
N SER A 455 -8.17 -11.93 10.83
CA SER A 455 -7.56 -11.29 9.66
C SER A 455 -6.21 -10.63 9.99
N PRO A 456 -5.12 -10.98 9.29
CA PRO A 456 -3.80 -10.39 9.50
C PRO A 456 -3.61 -9.08 8.73
N PHE A 457 -2.62 -8.30 9.16
CA PHE A 457 -2.07 -7.19 8.39
C PHE A 457 -1.05 -7.71 7.38
N LEU A 458 -1.28 -7.46 6.09
CA LEU A 458 -0.45 -7.91 4.99
C LEU A 458 0.27 -6.76 4.31
N ARG A 459 1.53 -6.97 3.95
CA ARG A 459 2.31 -6.07 3.09
C ARG A 459 1.72 -6.03 1.70
N VAL A 460 1.80 -4.87 1.06
CA VAL A 460 1.38 -4.65 -0.33
C VAL A 460 2.62 -4.57 -1.22
N ALA A 461 2.70 -5.46 -2.21
CA ALA A 461 3.72 -5.39 -3.23
C ALA A 461 3.52 -4.11 -4.07
N SER A 462 4.58 -3.32 -4.18
CA SER A 462 4.61 -2.13 -5.02
C SER A 462 5.47 -2.40 -6.26
N PRO A 463 5.09 -1.93 -7.47
CA PRO A 463 5.89 -2.11 -8.67
C PRO A 463 7.34 -1.60 -8.53
N ILE A 464 7.53 -0.53 -7.77
CA ILE A 464 8.84 0.00 -7.40
C ILE A 464 8.77 0.59 -5.99
N ALA A 465 9.67 0.15 -5.10
CA ALA A 465 9.83 0.67 -3.75
C ALA A 465 11.32 0.90 -3.47
N SER A 466 11.70 2.16 -3.28
CA SER A 466 13.07 2.63 -3.05
C SER A 466 13.11 3.57 -1.83
N ASN A 467 14.30 3.99 -1.41
CA ASN A 467 14.48 4.91 -0.30
C ASN A 467 13.74 6.25 -0.56
N HIS A 468 12.57 6.41 0.05
CA HIS A 468 11.66 7.56 -0.12
C HIS A 468 11.28 7.86 -1.59
N SER A 469 11.25 6.83 -2.45
CA SER A 469 10.83 7.00 -3.85
C SER A 469 10.19 5.71 -4.39
N GLY A 470 9.26 5.84 -5.33
CA GLY A 470 8.61 4.71 -5.97
C GLY A 470 7.13 4.93 -6.25
N PHE A 471 6.42 3.84 -6.52
CA PHE A 471 4.97 3.84 -6.71
C PHE A 471 4.32 3.36 -5.42
N TYR A 472 3.61 4.24 -4.73
CA TYR A 472 2.93 3.92 -3.49
C TYR A 472 1.42 4.00 -3.68
N HIS A 473 0.73 2.93 -3.34
CA HIS A 473 -0.72 2.89 -3.28
C HIS A 473 -1.14 1.97 -2.14
N THR A 474 -2.26 2.30 -1.51
CA THR A 474 -2.82 1.49 -0.43
C THR A 474 -4.18 0.97 -0.91
N PRO A 475 -4.34 -0.36 -1.08
CA PRO A 475 -5.65 -0.97 -1.32
C PRO A 475 -6.63 -0.52 -0.24
N ARG A 476 -7.85 -0.18 -0.67
CA ARG A 476 -8.89 0.39 0.19
C ARG A 476 -9.80 -0.71 0.73
N ILE A 477 -10.51 -0.41 1.80
CA ILE A 477 -11.52 -1.32 2.34
C ILE A 477 -12.57 -1.62 1.25
N GLY A 478 -12.81 -2.91 1.02
CA GLY A 478 -13.67 -3.43 -0.04
C GLY A 478 -12.93 -3.83 -1.33
N ASP A 479 -11.63 -3.54 -1.45
CA ASP A 479 -10.84 -3.97 -2.61
C ASP A 479 -10.53 -5.47 -2.55
N GLU A 480 -10.62 -6.11 -3.70
CA GLU A 480 -10.20 -7.50 -3.87
C GLU A 480 -8.72 -7.57 -4.23
N VAL A 481 -7.99 -8.40 -3.49
CA VAL A 481 -6.54 -8.50 -3.56
C VAL A 481 -6.09 -9.94 -3.80
N ILE A 482 -4.99 -10.08 -4.54
CA ILE A 482 -4.29 -11.34 -4.73
C ILE A 482 -3.29 -11.50 -3.60
N ILE A 483 -3.34 -12.64 -2.93
CA ILE A 483 -2.46 -12.99 -1.83
C ILE A 483 -1.50 -14.09 -2.31
N SER A 484 -0.21 -13.81 -2.18
CA SER A 484 0.89 -14.72 -2.48
C SER A 484 1.68 -15.00 -1.20
N PHE A 485 2.57 -15.99 -1.22
CA PHE A 485 3.29 -16.47 -0.04
C PHE A 485 4.80 -16.42 -0.26
N LEU A 486 5.55 -15.81 0.66
CA LEU A 486 7.01 -15.79 0.59
C LEU A 486 7.59 -17.14 1.02
N ASP A 487 8.70 -17.56 0.41
CA ASP A 487 9.42 -18.80 0.71
C ASP A 487 8.58 -20.10 0.64
N ASP A 488 7.46 -20.09 -0.10
CA ASP A 488 6.44 -21.15 -0.07
C ASP A 488 5.96 -21.47 1.37
N ASP A 489 5.86 -20.46 2.23
CA ASP A 489 5.42 -20.60 3.62
C ASP A 489 4.00 -20.03 3.81
N ILE A 490 3.08 -20.90 4.24
CA ILE A 490 1.68 -20.54 4.52
C ILE A 490 1.55 -19.43 5.58
N ASP A 491 2.54 -19.28 6.46
CA ASP A 491 2.56 -18.26 7.51
C ASP A 491 3.14 -16.91 7.04
N LYS A 492 3.50 -16.77 5.75
CA LYS A 492 4.09 -15.54 5.18
C LYS A 492 3.29 -14.96 4.00
N PRO A 493 1.98 -14.70 4.14
CA PRO A 493 1.17 -14.11 3.09
C PRO A 493 1.50 -12.63 2.86
N PHE A 494 1.45 -12.17 1.61
CA PHE A 494 1.52 -10.76 1.21
C PHE A 494 0.58 -10.49 0.03
N ILE A 495 0.16 -9.25 -0.14
CA ILE A 495 -0.64 -8.83 -1.30
C ILE A 495 0.29 -8.63 -2.48
N SER A 496 0.08 -9.36 -3.59
CA SER A 496 0.87 -9.23 -4.82
C SER A 496 0.21 -8.30 -5.86
N GLY A 497 -1.07 -8.00 -5.72
CA GLY A 497 -1.82 -7.08 -6.57
C GLY A 497 -3.29 -7.00 -6.21
N SER A 498 -4.06 -6.25 -7.00
CA SER A 498 -5.50 -6.07 -6.83
C SER A 498 -6.26 -6.42 -8.10
N LEU A 499 -7.54 -6.76 -7.96
CA LEU A 499 -8.43 -7.13 -9.05
C LEU A 499 -9.66 -6.21 -9.09
N TYR A 500 -10.08 -5.83 -10.29
CA TYR A 500 -11.43 -5.34 -10.52
C TYR A 500 -12.41 -6.52 -10.45
N ASN A 501 -13.64 -6.26 -10.03
CA ASN A 501 -14.68 -7.26 -9.89
C ASN A 501 -16.07 -6.66 -10.16
N GLY A 502 -17.13 -7.47 -10.06
CA GLY A 502 -18.50 -7.01 -10.40
C GLY A 502 -19.08 -5.94 -9.46
N VAL A 503 -18.38 -5.57 -8.39
CA VAL A 503 -18.74 -4.43 -7.52
C VAL A 503 -17.80 -3.26 -7.75
N ASN A 504 -16.51 -3.54 -7.95
CA ASN A 504 -15.48 -2.58 -8.31
C ASN A 504 -15.18 -2.70 -9.81
N ASP A 505 -16.02 -2.05 -10.63
CA ASP A 505 -15.87 -2.09 -12.08
C ASP A 505 -14.54 -1.47 -12.55
N PRO A 506 -14.01 -1.90 -13.71
CA PRO A 506 -12.84 -1.28 -14.34
C PRO A 506 -13.03 0.24 -14.52
N LEU A 507 -11.93 1.00 -14.41
CA LEU A 507 -11.95 2.47 -14.55
C LEU A 507 -12.53 2.97 -15.87
N VAL A 508 -12.36 2.19 -16.94
CA VAL A 508 -12.85 2.49 -18.28
C VAL A 508 -13.99 1.55 -18.62
N SER A 509 -15.04 2.08 -19.25
CA SER A 509 -16.18 1.26 -19.69
C SER A 509 -15.74 0.31 -20.80
N LEU A 510 -15.50 -0.95 -20.46
CA LEU A 510 -15.10 -2.02 -21.38
C LEU A 510 -16.33 -2.79 -21.89
N PRO A 511 -16.29 -3.31 -23.13
CA PRO A 511 -15.18 -3.24 -24.10
C PRO A 511 -15.13 -1.94 -24.93
N HIS A 512 -16.06 -1.01 -24.75
CA HIS A 512 -16.21 0.17 -25.62
C HIS A 512 -15.02 1.15 -25.61
N HIS A 513 -14.28 1.23 -24.51
CA HIS A 513 -13.12 2.11 -24.34
C HIS A 513 -11.81 1.34 -24.12
N ASP A 514 -11.64 0.21 -24.80
CA ASP A 514 -10.43 -0.63 -24.78
C ASP A 514 -9.13 0.10 -25.20
N HIS A 515 -9.25 1.18 -25.96
CA HIS A 515 -8.15 2.06 -26.39
C HIS A 515 -7.65 3.03 -25.30
N LYS A 516 -8.25 3.03 -24.10
CA LYS A 516 -7.87 3.91 -22.98
C LYS A 516 -7.00 3.20 -21.95
N THR A 517 -5.94 3.86 -21.51
CA THR A 517 -5.14 3.48 -20.34
C THR A 517 -5.25 4.59 -19.31
N SER A 518 -5.76 4.29 -18.11
CA SER A 518 -6.01 5.29 -17.07
C SER A 518 -5.35 4.91 -15.75
N ILE A 519 -4.83 5.91 -15.05
CA ILE A 519 -4.51 5.86 -13.63
C ILE A 519 -5.42 6.86 -12.92
N SER A 520 -6.19 6.37 -11.94
CA SER A 520 -7.17 7.18 -11.22
C SER A 520 -7.19 6.83 -9.73
N SER A 521 -7.53 7.82 -8.91
CA SER A 521 -7.68 7.67 -7.46
C SER A 521 -8.89 8.47 -7.00
N LYS A 522 -9.89 7.78 -6.43
CA LYS A 522 -11.09 8.41 -5.86
C LYS A 522 -10.76 9.21 -4.61
N THR A 523 -11.52 10.27 -4.37
CA THR A 523 -11.60 10.92 -3.06
C THR A 523 -11.94 9.86 -2.00
N ILE A 524 -11.25 9.90 -0.86
CA ILE A 524 -11.41 8.91 0.22
C ILE A 524 -12.72 9.20 0.94
N GLY A 525 -13.56 8.18 1.09
CA GLY A 525 -14.85 8.29 1.78
C GLY A 525 -15.92 7.40 1.14
N VAL A 526 -16.88 6.97 1.95
CA VAL A 526 -17.92 6.00 1.54
C VAL A 526 -18.85 6.57 0.46
N TYR A 527 -19.22 7.85 0.59
CA TYR A 527 -20.18 8.53 -0.29
C TYR A 527 -19.51 9.52 -1.25
N GLU A 528 -18.19 9.50 -1.34
CA GLU A 528 -17.42 10.42 -2.17
C GLU A 528 -17.35 9.95 -3.62
N GLN A 529 -17.55 10.88 -4.56
CA GLN A 529 -17.54 10.60 -6.01
C GLN A 529 -16.40 11.31 -6.76
N GLY A 530 -15.72 12.26 -6.13
CA GLY A 530 -14.59 12.97 -6.72
C GLY A 530 -13.43 12.01 -7.02
N TYR A 531 -12.59 12.37 -8.00
CA TYR A 531 -11.39 11.60 -8.33
C TYR A 531 -10.39 12.43 -9.13
N ASN A 532 -9.11 12.11 -8.94
CA ASN A 532 -8.01 12.58 -9.78
C ASN A 532 -7.68 11.51 -10.81
N GLU A 533 -7.39 11.91 -12.05
CA GLU A 533 -7.19 10.97 -13.15
C GLU A 533 -6.17 11.47 -14.18
N LEU A 534 -5.36 10.54 -14.69
CA LEU A 534 -4.58 10.69 -15.92
C LEU A 534 -4.95 9.55 -16.87
N THR A 535 -5.52 9.89 -18.02
CA THR A 535 -5.93 8.95 -19.06
C THR A 535 -5.21 9.20 -20.38
N LEU A 536 -4.72 8.13 -20.99
CA LEU A 536 -4.15 8.09 -22.34
C LEU A 536 -5.13 7.34 -23.25
N SER A 537 -5.70 8.04 -24.24
CA SER A 537 -6.54 7.47 -25.29
C SER A 537 -5.73 7.32 -26.57
N ASN A 538 -5.66 6.11 -27.11
CA ASN A 538 -4.91 5.79 -28.34
C ASN A 538 -5.84 5.43 -29.51
N LEU A 539 -7.00 6.09 -29.60
CA LEU A 539 -7.89 5.94 -30.75
C LEU A 539 -7.34 6.76 -31.92
N LYS A 540 -7.10 6.11 -33.06
CA LYS A 540 -6.51 6.74 -34.24
C LYS A 540 -7.23 8.04 -34.64
N ASP A 541 -6.46 9.09 -34.88
CA ASP A 541 -6.91 10.44 -35.26
C ASP A 541 -7.81 11.12 -34.20
N LYS A 542 -7.85 10.55 -32.98
CA LYS A 542 -8.60 10.99 -31.79
C LYS A 542 -7.80 10.73 -30.50
N GLU A 543 -6.48 10.70 -30.61
CA GLU A 543 -5.58 10.48 -29.49
C GLU A 543 -5.72 11.62 -28.48
N GLN A 544 -5.73 11.30 -27.20
CA GLN A 544 -5.95 12.29 -26.15
C GLN A 544 -5.18 11.93 -24.89
N ILE A 545 -4.52 12.92 -24.29
CA ILE A 545 -4.06 12.87 -22.90
C ILE A 545 -5.05 13.71 -22.09
N TYR A 546 -5.77 13.09 -21.16
CA TYR A 546 -6.71 13.75 -20.26
C TYR A 546 -6.14 13.76 -18.85
N LEU A 547 -6.01 14.95 -18.25
CA LEU A 547 -5.58 15.15 -16.87
C LEU A 547 -6.69 15.88 -16.12
N LYS A 548 -7.15 15.28 -15.02
CA LYS A 548 -8.16 15.86 -14.12
C LYS A 548 -7.61 15.94 -12.71
N ALA A 549 -7.60 17.15 -12.16
CA ALA A 549 -7.44 17.39 -10.73
C ALA A 549 -8.82 17.72 -10.14
N GLU A 550 -9.20 17.03 -9.07
CA GLU A 550 -10.51 17.25 -8.41
C GLU A 550 -10.58 18.60 -7.69
N ARG A 551 -9.43 19.12 -7.24
CA ARG A 551 -9.36 20.41 -6.51
C ARG A 551 -8.19 21.29 -6.96
N ASP A 552 -6.99 20.99 -6.47
CA ASP A 552 -5.79 21.81 -6.73
C ASP A 552 -4.85 21.08 -7.70
N TYR A 553 -4.23 21.81 -8.62
CA TYR A 553 -3.15 21.34 -9.48
C TYR A 553 -1.94 22.26 -9.34
N ASP A 554 -0.87 21.73 -8.75
CA ASP A 554 0.41 22.43 -8.58
C ASP A 554 1.47 21.81 -9.50
N GLU A 555 2.16 22.65 -10.28
CA GLU A 555 3.27 22.24 -11.13
C GLU A 555 4.56 22.98 -10.70
N LEU A 556 5.56 22.24 -10.23
CA LEU A 556 6.88 22.77 -9.86
C LEU A 556 7.96 22.22 -10.79
N VAL A 557 8.46 23.08 -11.69
CA VAL A 557 9.55 22.74 -12.60
C VAL A 557 10.84 23.41 -12.15
N GLN A 558 11.81 22.61 -11.69
CA GLN A 558 13.06 23.12 -11.11
C GLN A 558 14.01 23.75 -12.12
N HIS A 559 13.79 23.52 -13.42
CA HIS A 559 14.65 24.06 -14.47
C HIS A 559 13.83 24.69 -15.61
N ASN A 560 13.58 23.95 -16.70
CA ASN A 560 12.92 24.47 -17.88
C ASN A 560 11.59 23.76 -18.13
N PHE A 561 10.53 24.52 -18.38
CA PHE A 561 9.27 24.02 -18.94
C PHE A 561 9.20 24.42 -20.42
N THR A 562 8.86 23.49 -21.30
CA THR A 562 8.73 23.74 -22.75
C THR A 562 7.42 23.14 -23.24
N GLN A 563 6.61 23.95 -23.93
CA GLN A 563 5.35 23.53 -24.51
C GLN A 563 5.31 23.95 -25.98
N ARG A 564 4.96 23.01 -26.87
CA ARG A 564 4.74 23.25 -28.30
C ARG A 564 3.39 22.66 -28.70
N ILE A 565 2.50 23.50 -29.19
CA ILE A 565 1.18 23.11 -29.71
C ILE A 565 1.19 23.37 -31.21
N LEU A 566 0.85 22.35 -32.02
CA LEU A 566 0.93 22.43 -33.48
C LEU A 566 -0.33 23.02 -34.13
N ASN A 567 -1.44 22.97 -33.40
CA ASN A 567 -2.72 23.55 -33.81
C ASN A 567 -3.14 24.57 -32.74
N ASP A 568 -4.33 24.42 -32.15
CA ASP A 568 -4.90 25.41 -31.24
C ASP A 568 -4.58 25.16 -29.77
N LYS A 569 -4.41 26.24 -29.00
CA LYS A 569 -4.36 26.24 -27.53
C LYS A 569 -5.47 27.13 -27.00
N ASP A 570 -6.43 26.54 -26.29
CA ASP A 570 -7.46 27.26 -25.54
C ASP A 570 -7.12 27.27 -24.04
N SER A 571 -7.43 28.38 -23.35
CA SER A 571 -7.15 28.55 -21.91
C SER A 571 -8.17 29.49 -21.29
N MET A 572 -8.92 28.97 -20.32
CA MET A 572 -9.96 29.70 -19.59
C MET A 572 -9.69 29.64 -18.09
N VAL A 573 -9.77 30.80 -17.42
CA VAL A 573 -9.64 30.93 -15.96
C VAL A 573 -10.84 31.72 -15.47
N ASP A 574 -11.75 31.06 -14.75
CA ASP A 574 -12.95 31.70 -14.20
C ASP A 574 -12.63 32.67 -13.05
N GLY A 575 -11.53 32.42 -12.35
CA GLY A 575 -11.03 33.24 -11.26
C GLY A 575 -9.97 34.25 -11.70
N ILE A 576 -8.87 34.30 -10.94
CA ILE A 576 -7.78 35.26 -11.16
C ILE A 576 -6.60 34.56 -11.84
N TYR A 577 -6.10 35.15 -12.93
CA TYR A 577 -4.84 34.77 -13.58
C TYR A 577 -3.71 35.72 -13.18
N ASN A 578 -2.68 35.20 -12.52
CA ASN A 578 -1.50 35.97 -12.13
C ASN A 578 -0.24 35.39 -12.80
N GLU A 579 0.47 36.21 -13.57
CA GLU A 579 1.74 35.86 -14.18
C GLU A 579 2.85 36.80 -13.71
N ARG A 580 4.00 36.24 -13.28
CA ARG A 580 5.16 37.04 -12.84
C ARG A 580 6.44 36.55 -13.50
N ILE A 581 6.89 37.28 -14.51
CA ILE A 581 8.19 37.06 -15.15
C ILE A 581 9.26 37.97 -14.51
N LYS A 582 10.32 37.37 -13.95
CA LYS A 582 11.38 38.15 -13.25
C LYS A 582 12.38 38.83 -14.19
N LYS A 583 12.55 38.33 -15.42
CA LYS A 583 13.57 38.80 -16.36
C LYS A 583 12.96 39.38 -17.63
N VAL A 584 12.59 38.51 -18.58
CA VAL A 584 12.16 38.92 -19.93
C VAL A 584 10.94 38.12 -20.32
N HIS A 585 9.89 38.81 -20.77
CA HIS A 585 8.72 38.23 -21.43
C HIS A 585 8.71 38.72 -22.88
N THR A 586 8.78 37.78 -23.83
CA THR A 586 8.71 38.08 -25.27
C THR A 586 7.45 37.44 -25.82
N GLN A 587 6.60 38.23 -26.47
CA GLN A 587 5.39 37.76 -27.11
C GLN A 587 5.38 38.23 -28.57
N THR A 588 5.41 37.28 -29.50
CA THR A 588 5.31 37.52 -30.94
C THR A 588 3.97 36.99 -31.43
N ILE A 589 3.22 37.82 -32.15
CA ILE A 589 1.94 37.46 -32.76
C ILE A 589 2.01 37.88 -34.22
N ASP A 590 1.97 36.92 -35.14
CA ASP A 590 2.21 37.19 -36.56
C ASP A 590 1.01 37.82 -37.28
N LEU A 591 -0.21 37.55 -36.80
CA LEU A 591 -1.45 38.02 -37.46
C LEU A 591 -2.17 39.09 -36.64
N ALA A 592 -2.79 38.73 -35.52
CA ALA A 592 -3.66 39.64 -34.76
C ALA A 592 -3.69 39.32 -33.26
N LYS A 593 -3.70 40.37 -32.44
CA LYS A 593 -3.91 40.31 -30.99
C LYS A 593 -5.08 41.21 -30.60
N ASN A 594 -6.10 40.63 -29.95
CA ASN A 594 -7.23 41.37 -29.40
C ASN A 594 -7.14 41.37 -27.86
N VAL A 595 -7.30 42.52 -27.22
CA VAL A 595 -7.26 42.68 -25.76
C VAL A 595 -8.48 43.50 -25.34
N ASN A 596 -9.39 42.87 -24.59
CA ASN A 596 -10.58 43.52 -24.06
C ASN A 596 -10.48 43.56 -22.53
N VAL A 597 -10.57 44.75 -21.94
CA VAL A 597 -10.49 44.97 -20.48
C VAL A 597 -11.73 45.71 -20.03
N GLY A 598 -12.52 45.10 -19.14
CA GLY A 598 -13.82 45.65 -18.72
C GLY A 598 -13.74 46.77 -17.68
N ALA A 599 -12.59 46.95 -17.02
CA ALA A 599 -12.37 47.96 -15.99
C ALA A 599 -11.07 48.73 -16.26
N GLU A 600 -10.04 48.54 -15.45
CA GLU A 600 -8.78 49.29 -15.55
C GLU A 600 -7.71 48.52 -16.33
N TYR A 601 -7.00 49.22 -17.24
CA TYR A 601 -5.80 48.72 -17.91
C TYR A 601 -4.59 49.61 -17.60
N LEU A 602 -3.79 49.22 -16.61
CA LEU A 602 -2.62 49.96 -16.15
C LEU A 602 -1.33 49.41 -16.77
N ILE A 603 -0.53 50.30 -17.36
CA ILE A 603 0.83 49.99 -17.84
C ILE A 603 1.82 50.95 -17.16
N ASN A 604 2.80 50.41 -16.44
CA ASN A 604 3.93 51.17 -15.89
C ASN A 604 5.24 50.68 -16.51
N VAL A 605 6.02 51.60 -17.10
CA VAL A 605 7.28 51.29 -17.80
C VAL A 605 8.40 52.14 -17.22
N GLY A 606 9.42 51.51 -16.66
CA GLY A 606 10.50 52.20 -15.94
C GLY A 606 11.60 52.80 -16.83
N LEU A 607 11.72 52.36 -18.08
CA LEU A 607 12.78 52.79 -19.00
C LEU A 607 12.22 53.45 -20.26
N SER A 608 11.80 52.65 -21.26
CA SER A 608 11.27 53.13 -22.53
C SER A 608 10.05 52.32 -22.95
N LYS A 609 9.05 53.00 -23.53
CA LYS A 609 7.89 52.39 -24.20
C LYS A 609 7.85 52.90 -25.63
N ASP A 610 8.16 52.03 -26.57
CA ASP A 610 8.11 52.32 -28.01
C ASP A 610 6.82 51.72 -28.60
N THR A 611 6.16 52.46 -29.48
CA THR A 611 4.93 52.01 -30.17
C THR A 611 5.03 52.42 -31.63
N ILE A 612 5.13 51.42 -32.50
CA ILE A 612 5.23 51.60 -33.95
C ILE A 612 3.98 50.99 -34.56
N VAL A 613 3.25 51.77 -35.35
CA VAL A 613 2.01 51.35 -36.01
C VAL A 613 2.12 51.64 -37.49
N GLY A 614 1.97 50.62 -38.34
CA GLY A 614 2.23 50.73 -39.78
C GLY A 614 1.07 51.31 -40.60
N LEU A 615 -0.16 51.28 -40.08
CA LEU A 615 -1.36 51.75 -40.80
C LEU A 615 -2.09 52.87 -40.05
N SER A 616 -2.77 52.55 -38.94
CA SER A 616 -3.56 53.53 -38.20
C SER A 616 -3.50 53.27 -36.69
N ASN A 617 -3.30 54.35 -35.93
CA ASN A 617 -3.37 54.38 -34.48
C ASN A 617 -4.48 55.34 -34.05
N THR A 618 -5.59 54.81 -33.53
CA THR A 618 -6.75 55.61 -33.10
C THR A 618 -6.86 55.58 -31.56
N LEU A 619 -6.93 56.76 -30.94
CA LEU A 619 -7.13 56.91 -29.50
C LEU A 619 -8.45 57.64 -29.24
N ASN A 620 -9.44 56.91 -28.69
CA ASN A 620 -10.70 57.48 -28.25
C ASN A 620 -10.73 57.53 -26.72
N VAL A 621 -10.93 58.71 -26.14
CA VAL A 621 -10.96 58.90 -24.67
C VAL A 621 -12.26 59.58 -24.28
N GLY A 622 -13.04 58.93 -23.43
CA GLY A 622 -14.39 59.39 -23.08
C GLY A 622 -14.47 60.49 -22.02
N VAL A 623 -13.44 60.66 -21.19
CA VAL A 623 -13.47 61.62 -20.06
C VAL A 623 -12.28 62.58 -20.08
N ASP A 624 -11.06 62.10 -19.80
CA ASP A 624 -9.86 62.95 -19.71
C ASP A 624 -8.63 62.26 -20.31
N ASN A 625 -7.86 63.00 -21.10
CA ASN A 625 -6.56 62.58 -21.63
C ASN A 625 -5.47 63.54 -21.17
N LYS A 626 -4.68 63.12 -20.19
CA LYS A 626 -3.65 63.95 -19.56
C LYS A 626 -2.25 63.53 -19.96
N LEU A 627 -1.59 64.33 -20.79
CA LEU A 627 -0.18 64.15 -21.15
C LEU A 627 0.72 65.03 -20.28
N ARG A 628 1.74 64.43 -19.65
CA ARG A 628 2.79 65.14 -18.91
C ARG A 628 4.16 64.68 -19.41
N VAL A 629 4.94 65.62 -19.94
CA VAL A 629 6.29 65.36 -20.44
C VAL A 629 7.28 66.21 -19.64
N ALA A 630 8.21 65.57 -18.94
CA ALA A 630 9.13 66.27 -18.03
C ALA A 630 10.28 67.00 -18.73
N LYS A 631 10.64 66.57 -19.95
CA LYS A 631 11.71 67.16 -20.76
C LYS A 631 11.17 67.58 -22.12
N ASN A 632 11.45 66.80 -23.16
CA ASN A 632 11.19 67.17 -24.55
C ASN A 632 10.01 66.38 -25.11
N SER A 633 9.13 67.06 -25.85
CA SER A 633 8.10 66.46 -26.70
C SER A 633 8.34 66.94 -28.13
N SER A 634 8.25 66.05 -29.11
CA SER A 634 8.40 66.37 -30.53
C SER A 634 7.37 65.63 -31.34
N GLU A 635 6.79 66.30 -32.33
CA GLU A 635 5.78 65.75 -33.22
C GLU A 635 6.14 66.13 -34.66
N TYR A 636 6.11 65.14 -35.56
CA TYR A 636 6.28 65.33 -36.99
C TYR A 636 5.08 64.74 -37.71
N ILE A 637 4.50 65.51 -38.62
CA ILE A 637 3.28 65.15 -39.34
C ILE A 637 3.58 65.35 -40.83
N GLY A 638 3.46 64.28 -41.60
CA GLY A 638 3.82 64.29 -43.02
C GLY A 638 2.82 65.03 -43.90
N GLU A 639 1.54 65.03 -43.51
CA GLU A 639 0.46 65.70 -44.22
C GLU A 639 -0.23 66.74 -43.33
N ASN A 640 -1.49 66.53 -42.96
CA ASN A 640 -2.32 67.51 -42.26
C ASN A 640 -2.38 67.26 -40.75
N LYS A 641 -2.42 68.35 -39.98
CA LYS A 641 -2.78 68.35 -38.56
C LYS A 641 -4.04 69.19 -38.35
N ASP A 642 -5.15 68.53 -38.08
CA ASP A 642 -6.38 69.18 -37.68
C ASP A 642 -6.49 69.23 -36.15
N THR A 643 -6.92 70.36 -35.61
CA THR A 643 -7.12 70.53 -34.17
C THR A 643 -8.35 71.37 -33.93
N GLU A 644 -9.40 70.72 -33.42
CA GLU A 644 -10.65 71.36 -33.03
C GLU A 644 -10.78 71.36 -31.50
N ILE A 645 -11.15 72.49 -30.92
CA ILE A 645 -11.30 72.67 -29.48
C ILE A 645 -12.63 73.39 -29.25
N CYS A 646 -13.60 72.68 -28.67
CA CYS A 646 -14.95 73.23 -28.48
C CYS A 646 -15.05 74.27 -27.36
N ALA A 647 -14.12 74.23 -26.40
CA ALA A 647 -14.06 75.16 -25.28
C ALA A 647 -12.81 76.05 -25.41
N ASN A 648 -11.85 75.92 -24.50
CA ASN A 648 -10.72 76.83 -24.39
C ASN A 648 -9.39 76.16 -24.76
N LYS A 649 -8.53 76.91 -25.47
CA LYS A 649 -7.12 76.58 -25.66
C LYS A 649 -6.25 77.60 -24.94
N ASN A 650 -5.63 77.18 -23.83
CA ASN A 650 -4.68 78.02 -23.09
C ASN A 650 -3.25 77.56 -23.38
N THR A 651 -2.40 78.47 -23.86
CA THR A 651 -0.97 78.19 -24.15
C THR A 651 -0.12 79.17 -23.37
N ILE A 652 0.81 78.67 -22.56
CA ILE A 652 1.78 79.47 -21.79
C ILE A 652 3.18 79.00 -22.18
N ILE A 653 4.02 79.93 -22.64
CA ILE A 653 5.38 79.65 -23.09
C ILE A 653 6.31 80.49 -22.23
N HIS A 654 7.21 79.84 -21.49
CA HIS A 654 8.11 80.51 -20.55
C HIS A 654 9.34 81.15 -21.21
N LYS A 655 9.72 80.67 -22.39
CA LYS A 655 10.84 81.18 -23.17
C LYS A 655 10.31 81.65 -24.53
N ASP A 656 10.79 81.04 -25.60
CA ASP A 656 10.55 81.51 -26.96
C ASP A 656 9.46 80.69 -27.65
N GLU A 657 8.55 81.38 -28.35
CA GLU A 657 7.70 80.80 -29.38
C GLU A 657 8.22 81.22 -30.75
N THR A 658 8.43 80.26 -31.66
CA THR A 658 8.75 80.55 -33.06
C THR A 658 7.76 79.84 -33.95
N ARG A 659 7.09 80.60 -34.82
CA ARG A 659 6.08 80.08 -35.74
C ARG A 659 6.40 80.48 -37.18
N ASN A 660 6.94 79.52 -37.93
CA ASN A 660 7.28 79.71 -39.34
C ASN A 660 6.19 79.09 -40.21
N VAL A 661 5.44 79.93 -40.92
CA VAL A 661 4.40 79.47 -41.87
C VAL A 661 4.92 79.77 -43.28
N LYS A 662 5.21 78.72 -44.06
CA LYS A 662 5.69 78.87 -45.45
C LYS A 662 4.56 79.23 -46.43
N GLY A 663 3.36 78.74 -46.15
CA GLY A 663 2.15 79.10 -46.88
C GLY A 663 1.45 80.29 -46.23
N ASN A 664 0.12 80.28 -46.30
CA ASN A 664 -0.68 81.35 -45.74
C ASN A 664 -0.95 81.13 -44.24
N LYS A 665 -0.83 82.18 -43.45
CA LYS A 665 -1.35 82.24 -42.08
C LYS A 665 -2.62 83.11 -42.10
N LYS A 666 -3.76 82.54 -41.70
CA LYS A 666 -5.02 83.28 -41.53
C LYS A 666 -5.46 83.18 -40.07
N GLU A 667 -5.63 84.31 -39.41
CA GLU A 667 -6.22 84.41 -38.08
C GLU A 667 -7.53 85.19 -38.20
N ILE A 668 -8.65 84.58 -37.80
CA ILE A 668 -9.96 85.23 -37.74
C ILE A 668 -10.34 85.25 -36.27
N ILE A 669 -10.48 86.43 -35.70
CA ILE A 669 -10.87 86.62 -34.31
C ILE A 669 -12.18 87.40 -34.31
N GLU A 670 -13.27 86.74 -33.91
CA GLU A 670 -14.59 87.38 -33.81
C GLU A 670 -14.71 88.24 -32.54
N GLY A 671 -13.95 87.87 -31.51
CA GLY A 671 -13.84 88.64 -30.26
C GLY A 671 -12.71 89.65 -30.29
N TYR A 672 -11.99 89.74 -29.17
CA TYR A 672 -10.89 90.68 -28.97
C TYR A 672 -9.54 90.05 -29.31
N TYR A 673 -8.72 90.74 -30.10
CA TYR A 673 -7.33 90.36 -30.36
C TYR A 673 -6.39 91.38 -29.71
N ASN A 674 -5.56 90.92 -28.78
CA ASN A 674 -4.61 91.75 -28.05
C ASN A 674 -3.19 91.29 -28.33
N ILE A 675 -2.32 92.22 -28.74
CA ILE A 675 -0.89 91.99 -28.79
C ILE A 675 -0.25 92.97 -27.82
N ASN A 676 0.42 92.46 -26.80
CA ASN A 676 1.17 93.24 -25.84
C ASN A 676 2.62 92.77 -25.81
N THR A 677 3.58 93.67 -25.97
CA THR A 677 5.01 93.39 -25.85
C THR A 677 5.68 94.49 -25.03
N SER A 678 6.68 94.13 -24.23
CA SER A 678 7.47 95.08 -23.45
C SER A 678 8.62 95.72 -24.23
N ASN A 679 8.93 95.20 -25.42
CA ASN A 679 10.03 95.67 -26.24
C ASN A 679 9.51 96.11 -27.62
N LYS A 680 9.77 95.33 -28.67
CA LYS A 680 9.48 95.70 -30.05
C LYS A 680 8.38 94.82 -30.64
N ILE A 681 7.41 95.45 -31.31
CA ILE A 681 6.61 94.78 -32.35
C ILE A 681 7.24 95.19 -33.69
N GLN A 682 7.54 94.21 -34.55
CA GLN A 682 7.97 94.45 -35.92
C GLN A 682 7.01 93.76 -36.87
N VAL A 683 6.40 94.54 -37.75
CA VAL A 683 5.59 94.03 -38.86
C VAL A 683 6.30 94.43 -40.15
N LEU A 684 6.64 93.44 -40.97
CA LEU A 684 7.31 93.62 -42.25
C LEU A 684 6.48 92.93 -43.32
N SER A 685 6.21 93.63 -44.41
CA SER A 685 5.63 93.06 -45.62
C SER A 685 6.38 93.61 -46.83
N GLU A 686 6.73 92.75 -47.78
CA GLU A 686 7.42 93.16 -49.01
C GLU A 686 6.48 93.84 -50.02
N LYS A 687 5.16 93.67 -49.86
CA LYS A 687 4.17 94.18 -50.80
C LYS A 687 3.25 95.21 -50.15
N GLU A 688 2.45 94.76 -49.19
CA GLU A 688 1.38 95.57 -48.62
C GLU A 688 1.16 95.19 -47.15
N ILE A 689 0.96 96.20 -46.31
CA ILE A 689 0.36 96.07 -44.99
C ILE A 689 -0.96 96.83 -45.08
N ASP A 690 -2.08 96.10 -44.94
CA ASP A 690 -3.42 96.68 -44.97
C ASP A 690 -4.02 96.69 -43.56
N CYS A 691 -4.33 97.89 -43.06
CA CYS A 691 -4.96 98.10 -41.77
C CYS A 691 -6.28 98.84 -41.98
N LYS A 692 -7.40 98.14 -41.81
CA LYS A 692 -8.75 98.69 -42.00
C LYS A 692 -9.57 98.52 -40.73
N SER A 693 -10.23 99.60 -40.32
CA SER A 693 -11.23 99.61 -39.24
C SER A 693 -12.47 100.36 -39.74
N LYS A 694 -13.65 99.93 -39.31
CA LYS A 694 -14.90 100.64 -39.61
C LYS A 694 -15.09 101.91 -38.77
N ASP A 695 -14.46 101.96 -37.60
CA ASP A 695 -14.64 103.04 -36.63
C ASP A 695 -13.34 103.86 -36.55
N ASN A 696 -12.36 103.37 -35.79
CA ASN A 696 -11.09 104.07 -35.58
C ASN A 696 -9.89 103.13 -35.73
N ILE A 697 -8.78 103.68 -36.20
CA ILE A 697 -7.43 103.13 -36.06
C ILE A 697 -6.63 104.17 -35.28
N LEU A 698 -6.29 103.86 -34.03
CA LEU A 698 -5.56 104.77 -33.14
C LEU A 698 -4.12 104.28 -32.94
N PHE A 699 -3.16 105.15 -33.25
CA PHE A 699 -1.77 104.99 -32.83
C PHE A 699 -1.48 106.04 -31.75
N THR A 700 -0.91 105.62 -30.63
CA THR A 700 -0.55 106.52 -29.51
C THR A 700 0.87 106.19 -29.05
N SER A 701 1.68 107.22 -28.80
CA SER A 701 3.01 107.09 -28.19
C SER A 701 3.18 108.19 -27.13
N ASN A 702 3.82 107.86 -26.02
CA ASN A 702 4.03 108.80 -24.91
C ASN A 702 5.22 109.75 -25.13
N GLU A 703 6.16 109.39 -26.01
CA GLU A 703 7.37 110.18 -26.27
C GLU A 703 7.39 110.72 -27.70
N SER A 704 7.48 109.83 -28.68
CA SER A 704 7.56 110.20 -30.09
C SER A 704 6.95 109.13 -30.99
N MET A 705 6.45 109.57 -32.15
CA MET A 705 5.98 108.73 -33.23
C MET A 705 6.53 109.29 -34.54
N GLY A 706 7.15 108.43 -35.34
CA GLY A 706 7.76 108.81 -36.63
C GLY A 706 7.33 107.86 -37.73
N PHE A 707 7.16 108.41 -38.93
CA PHE A 707 6.92 107.67 -40.18
C PHE A 707 8.05 108.01 -41.15
N GLU A 708 8.97 107.07 -41.37
CA GLU A 708 10.14 107.23 -42.23
C GLU A 708 9.96 106.37 -43.50
N SER A 709 10.25 106.92 -44.68
CA SER A 709 10.11 106.26 -45.99
C SER A 709 11.22 106.71 -46.93
N ASP A 710 11.87 105.76 -47.60
CA ASP A 710 12.98 106.03 -48.54
C ASP A 710 12.54 106.74 -49.84
N LYS A 711 11.24 106.79 -50.14
CA LYS A 711 10.71 107.41 -51.37
C LYS A 711 9.61 108.43 -51.13
N ASN A 712 8.50 108.02 -50.51
CA ASN A 712 7.35 108.88 -50.30
C ASN A 712 6.51 108.37 -49.11
N THR A 713 6.04 109.29 -48.28
CA THR A 713 5.02 109.05 -47.25
C THR A 713 3.82 109.91 -47.59
N SER A 714 2.69 109.29 -47.94
CA SER A 714 1.45 109.99 -48.30
C SER A 714 0.29 109.58 -47.39
N MET A 715 -0.45 110.56 -46.88
CA MET A 715 -1.72 110.34 -46.17
C MET A 715 -2.87 110.75 -47.10
N VAL A 716 -3.85 109.86 -47.33
CA VAL A 716 -5.00 110.12 -48.21
C VAL A 716 -6.28 109.83 -47.44
N ALA A 717 -7.09 110.87 -47.19
CA ALA A 717 -8.39 110.77 -46.54
C ALA A 717 -9.31 111.92 -46.99
N ASN A 718 -10.62 111.79 -46.80
CA ASN A 718 -11.59 112.86 -47.10
C ASN A 718 -11.31 114.14 -46.27
N ASN A 719 -10.78 113.98 -45.07
CA ASN A 719 -10.27 115.07 -44.25
C ASN A 719 -9.02 114.60 -43.51
N ILE A 720 -7.97 115.41 -43.52
CA ILE A 720 -6.75 115.20 -42.75
C ILE A 720 -6.56 116.44 -41.89
N THR A 721 -6.72 116.26 -40.58
CA THR A 721 -6.47 117.33 -39.60
C THR A 721 -5.18 117.01 -38.86
N THR A 722 -4.15 117.81 -39.06
CA THR A 722 -2.94 117.77 -38.22
C THR A 722 -3.04 118.82 -37.13
N TYR A 723 -2.86 118.41 -35.88
CA TYR A 723 -2.94 119.29 -34.72
C TYR A 723 -1.77 119.01 -33.77
N ALA A 724 -0.96 120.04 -33.52
CA ALA A 724 0.13 120.00 -32.54
C ALA A 724 -0.17 121.01 -31.42
N LYS A 725 -0.07 120.58 -30.16
CA LYS A 725 -0.35 121.44 -29.00
C LYS A 725 0.71 122.51 -28.74
N THR A 726 1.94 122.32 -29.21
CA THR A 726 3.07 123.23 -28.98
C THR A 726 3.60 123.82 -30.28
N ALA A 727 4.14 123.01 -31.17
CA ALA A 727 4.63 123.49 -32.47
C ALA A 727 4.43 122.43 -33.55
N HIS A 728 3.97 122.86 -34.72
CA HIS A 728 3.90 122.02 -35.91
C HIS A 728 5.01 122.48 -36.87
N TYR A 729 6.08 121.69 -36.96
CA TYR A 729 7.16 121.98 -37.89
C TYR A 729 6.92 121.22 -39.19
N LEU A 730 6.83 121.97 -40.29
CA LEU A 730 6.97 121.44 -41.64
C LEU A 730 8.38 121.82 -42.10
N LYS A 731 9.29 120.85 -42.13
CA LYS A 731 10.68 121.07 -42.54
C LYS A 731 11.00 120.13 -43.70
N ALA A 732 11.45 120.70 -44.81
CA ALA A 732 11.95 119.99 -45.98
C ALA A 732 13.25 120.65 -46.44
N ASP A 733 14.23 119.86 -46.89
CA ASP A 733 15.56 120.38 -47.22
C ASP A 733 15.62 121.03 -48.61
N SER A 734 14.75 120.64 -49.54
CA SER A 734 14.69 121.19 -50.90
C SER A 734 13.45 122.04 -51.15
N GLU A 735 12.28 121.51 -50.89
CA GLU A 735 11.02 122.13 -51.30
C GLU A 735 9.89 121.64 -50.39
N ALA A 736 9.10 122.59 -49.85
CA ALA A 736 7.89 122.30 -49.10
C ALA A 736 6.70 122.90 -49.85
N THR A 737 5.85 122.02 -50.37
CA THR A 737 4.68 122.43 -51.15
C THR A 737 3.39 122.10 -50.38
N ILE A 738 2.54 123.09 -50.19
CA ILE A 738 1.16 122.94 -49.75
C ILE A 738 0.28 123.27 -50.96
N GLN A 739 -0.46 122.28 -51.47
CA GLN A 739 -1.33 122.47 -52.63
C GLN A 739 -2.78 122.16 -52.27
N VAL A 740 -3.69 123.07 -52.65
CA VAL A 740 -5.14 122.97 -52.47
C VAL A 740 -5.80 123.30 -53.82
N GLY A 741 -6.13 122.28 -54.62
CA GLY A 741 -6.62 122.47 -55.99
C GLY A 741 -5.57 123.15 -56.88
N GLU A 742 -5.93 124.25 -57.53
CA GLU A 742 -4.98 125.09 -58.30
C GLU A 742 -4.19 126.08 -57.41
N THR A 743 -4.50 126.15 -56.12
CA THR A 743 -3.79 127.00 -55.16
C THR A 743 -2.55 126.27 -54.63
N LEU A 744 -1.40 126.92 -54.66
CA LEU A 744 -0.09 126.37 -54.36
C LEU A 744 0.65 127.33 -53.45
N ILE A 745 1.15 126.87 -52.31
CA ILE A 745 2.19 127.56 -51.55
C ILE A 745 3.42 126.67 -51.63
N ASN A 746 4.44 127.13 -52.32
CA ASN A 746 5.66 126.38 -52.54
C ASN A 746 6.84 127.15 -51.96
N ALA A 747 7.38 126.65 -50.85
CA ALA A 747 8.56 127.21 -50.21
C ALA A 747 9.81 126.43 -50.65
N LYS A 748 10.69 127.12 -51.36
CA LYS A 748 12.06 126.71 -51.72
C LYS A 748 13.05 127.41 -50.80
N PRO A 749 14.35 127.04 -50.81
CA PRO A 749 15.32 127.59 -49.87
C PRO A 749 15.56 129.10 -50.08
N ASP A 750 15.30 129.61 -51.30
CA ASP A 750 15.56 130.97 -51.75
C ASP A 750 14.30 131.78 -52.07
N CYS A 751 13.13 131.15 -52.16
CA CYS A 751 11.87 131.82 -52.48
C CYS A 751 10.62 131.09 -51.97
N VAL A 752 9.54 131.84 -51.75
CA VAL A 752 8.20 131.31 -51.49
C VAL A 752 7.29 131.75 -52.62
N ILE A 753 6.69 130.78 -53.31
CA ILE A 753 5.78 131.02 -54.42
C ILE A 753 4.37 130.65 -53.96
N ILE A 754 3.47 131.64 -53.92
CA ILE A 754 2.06 131.46 -53.62
C ILE A 754 1.28 131.67 -54.93
N LYS A 755 0.73 130.61 -55.50
CA LYS A 755 -0.19 130.70 -56.64
C LYS A 755 -1.62 130.45 -56.17
N ALA A 756 -2.57 131.29 -56.56
CA ALA A 756 -3.99 131.07 -56.27
C ALA A 756 -4.85 131.75 -57.35
N GLY A 757 -5.84 131.05 -57.91
CA GLY A 757 -6.82 131.66 -58.83
C GLY A 757 -6.21 132.37 -60.05
N GLY A 758 -5.13 131.82 -60.63
CA GLY A 758 -4.42 132.41 -61.79
C GLY A 758 -3.39 133.49 -61.44
N VAL A 759 -3.26 133.88 -60.17
CA VAL A 759 -2.28 134.86 -59.68
C VAL A 759 -1.10 134.14 -59.05
N GLU A 760 0.13 134.51 -59.41
CA GLU A 760 1.37 134.00 -58.82
C GLU A 760 2.09 135.11 -58.05
N VAL A 761 2.28 134.92 -56.74
CA VAL A 761 3.08 135.77 -55.87
C VAL A 761 4.39 135.05 -55.59
N VAL A 762 5.50 135.61 -56.03
CA VAL A 762 6.84 135.12 -55.71
C VAL A 762 7.46 136.06 -54.69
N ILE A 763 7.85 135.52 -53.55
CA ILE A 763 8.62 136.21 -52.52
C ILE A 763 10.03 135.64 -52.58
N ASP A 764 11.00 136.43 -53.02
CA ASP A 764 12.41 136.03 -53.07
C ASP A 764 13.31 137.10 -52.44
N SER A 765 14.63 136.90 -52.49
CA SER A 765 15.62 137.86 -51.98
C SER A 765 15.57 139.25 -52.63
N LYS A 766 14.87 139.41 -53.77
CA LYS A 766 14.71 140.68 -54.50
C LYS A 766 13.37 141.36 -54.21
N GLY A 767 12.46 140.71 -53.47
CA GLY A 767 11.21 141.28 -52.99
C GLY A 767 9.97 140.46 -53.35
N LEU A 768 8.79 141.09 -53.31
CA LEU A 768 7.50 140.47 -53.62
C LEU A 768 7.06 140.84 -55.04
N VAL A 769 6.88 139.84 -55.89
CA VAL A 769 6.45 140.00 -57.29
C VAL A 769 5.12 139.30 -57.50
N VAL A 770 4.09 140.04 -57.90
CA VAL A 770 2.77 139.49 -58.26
C VAL A 770 2.62 139.46 -59.79
N LYS A 771 2.35 138.28 -60.34
CA LYS A 771 2.13 138.04 -61.76
C LYS A 771 0.67 137.64 -61.98
N GLY A 772 -0.02 138.35 -62.88
CA GLY A 772 -1.39 138.03 -63.28
C GLY A 772 -2.52 138.67 -62.45
N GLY A 773 -2.20 139.56 -61.50
CA GLY A 773 -3.20 140.29 -60.69
C GLY A 773 -2.70 141.67 -60.22
N GLU A 774 -3.60 142.55 -59.81
CA GLU A 774 -3.27 143.87 -59.25
C GLU A 774 -2.79 143.77 -57.80
N ILE A 775 -1.70 144.45 -57.48
CA ILE A 775 -1.24 144.65 -56.10
C ILE A 775 -2.02 145.82 -55.51
N LYS A 776 -2.95 145.55 -54.59
CA LYS A 776 -3.54 146.56 -53.70
C LYS A 776 -2.80 146.52 -52.37
N ALA A 777 -2.08 147.59 -52.06
CA ALA A 777 -1.55 147.81 -50.73
C ALA A 777 -2.69 148.38 -49.86
N GLU A 778 -3.20 147.56 -48.94
CA GLU A 778 -4.07 148.01 -47.83
C GLU A 778 -3.24 148.18 -46.55
#